data_AF-D0WGP5-F1
#
_entry.id   AF-D0WGP5-F1
#
_cell.length_a   1.000
_cell.length_b   1.000
_cell.length_c   1.000
_cell.angle_alpha   90.00
_cell.angle_beta   90.00
_cell.angle_gamma   90.00
#
_symmetry.space_group_name_H-M   'P 1'
#
loop_
_entity.id
_entity.type
_entity.pdbx_description
1 polymer ?
#
loop_
_entity_poly.entity_id
_entity_poly.type
_entity_poly.pdbx_seq_one_letter_code
_entity_poly.pdbx_strand_id
1 'polypeptide(L)'
;MDENQVETDPEARPKRKAKKGPQRPVPTTYMQNRELSWLAFNQRVLDQSVDPSVPLLERLKFLAIWRSNLEEFFMVRVGSLLDLALAKTDVYDSKTGMTPNEQLDAVYARVRDLTPQASKDFHAVRARLANAGIRQLYPDELSAEQAEQVKAYLDANVLPLISPQIINATHPFPHLENGALYIAVRLDDEAELEKTKKASKAERKAARAKAAENVIMGIIPMPKNTQRIIPIKSSDGAFTFILLEHALELVVEGLFGMYPVKHANVIQVTRNADLDAYEEADENDEDFRTHMKRIIKKRARLAPVRLESEYPLSDMTQRVLAKRLKLKRNQIYSIGMPLDMGYAFALPSLVPADVREDLVDEPASPQWPASVVRNRSIINQVQQKDILLSYPYETMDAFVHLLQEASVDPDVISIKITLYRLASQSRLADALITAAENGKDVTALFELRARFDENNNIEWSHRFEQAGCTIIYGFHDFKVHSKICSITRRTPEGLQFITQLGTGNYNEKTAKLYTDFSLITADPVFGRDAALFFRSMQLESVSKDYQKLSVAPIMIKQRLCDLLDEQIALARAGRPACAYLKTNSVTDRDIIEKIAEASRAGVEVTMLVRGISCLVPGIPGETENVRVVSVVGRLLEHSRIYVFGEGEERKVFLSSADLMTRNLDKRVEIMWPVEDPQARKSVVTYFQTMLSDTAKLRELLPDGTYTRLGHFLGTAEDGMPKRPFDAQDRLIRDAYVAAEHTLPSAAYDFAQRQKLSTQIEAMAEEAMDDMVTRDELDAVAPVAHEDARAADEDAGTAAAPDHPGIPACSAKAGAGATAEAAAASDPTDAPIHSAASVQEAPAQPEDPAHAHPADPDRGLSEPVPDEPVAATHVEIVPVPTGSGAHERKRGGILGFFSRLFRK
;
A
#
# COMPACT_ATOMS: atom_id res chain seq x y z
N MET A 1 51.36 37.62 -56.23
CA MET A 1 52.66 36.93 -56.31
C MET A 1 53.05 36.56 -54.89
N ASP A 2 52.82 35.29 -54.58
CA ASP A 2 53.59 34.36 -53.76
C ASP A 2 54.16 34.71 -52.37
N GLU A 3 53.71 33.86 -51.43
CA GLU A 3 54.46 32.96 -50.53
C GLU A 3 55.10 33.47 -49.22
N ASN A 4 54.42 33.05 -48.13
CA ASN A 4 54.89 32.13 -47.06
C ASN A 4 56.34 32.22 -46.56
N GLN A 5 56.51 32.54 -45.27
CA GLN A 5 56.78 31.61 -44.14
C GLN A 5 57.06 32.43 -42.86
N VAL A 6 56.59 31.96 -41.69
CA VAL A 6 57.37 31.76 -40.44
C VAL A 6 56.42 31.27 -39.33
N GLU A 7 56.98 30.35 -38.53
CA GLU A 7 56.46 29.46 -37.48
C GLU A 7 55.63 30.09 -36.36
N THR A 8 54.64 29.35 -35.85
CA THR A 8 53.91 29.62 -34.60
C THR A 8 54.19 28.57 -33.53
N ASP A 9 54.65 29.04 -32.38
CA ASP A 9 54.94 28.39 -31.10
C ASP A 9 53.71 27.63 -30.52
N PRO A 10 53.85 26.47 -29.83
CA PRO A 10 52.71 25.68 -29.39
C PRO A 10 52.09 26.22 -28.10
N GLU A 11 50.76 26.35 -28.16
CA GLU A 11 49.84 26.92 -27.19
C GLU A 11 49.99 26.46 -25.74
N ALA A 12 49.95 27.44 -24.83
CA ALA A 12 49.62 27.27 -23.43
C ALA A 12 48.16 26.75 -23.29
N ARG A 13 48.01 25.46 -22.98
CA ARG A 13 46.71 24.84 -22.66
C ARG A 13 46.06 25.51 -21.44
N PRO A 14 44.76 25.86 -21.49
CA PRO A 14 44.05 26.40 -20.33
C PRO A 14 43.88 25.30 -19.28
N LYS A 15 44.29 25.58 -18.04
CA LYS A 15 44.09 24.70 -16.88
C LYS A 15 42.58 24.47 -16.67
N ARG A 16 42.11 23.24 -16.95
CA ARG A 16 40.76 22.77 -16.60
C ARG A 16 40.50 23.05 -15.12
N LYS A 17 39.53 23.92 -14.79
CA LYS A 17 38.98 24.06 -13.44
C LYS A 17 38.43 22.69 -13.03
N ALA A 18 38.94 22.12 -11.94
CA ALA A 18 38.40 20.89 -11.35
C ALA A 18 36.91 21.10 -11.05
N LYS A 19 36.03 20.24 -11.57
CA LYS A 19 34.62 20.20 -11.15
C LYS A 19 34.61 19.93 -9.65
N LYS A 20 34.20 20.90 -8.83
CA LYS A 20 33.93 20.68 -7.40
C LYS A 20 32.85 19.58 -7.33
N GLY A 21 33.13 18.50 -6.60
CA GLY A 21 32.16 17.45 -6.33
C GLY A 21 30.91 18.01 -5.60
N PRO A 22 29.82 17.24 -5.54
CA PRO A 22 28.61 17.65 -4.83
C PRO A 22 28.94 17.97 -3.36
N GLN A 23 28.57 19.17 -2.91
CA GLN A 23 28.80 19.60 -1.53
C GLN A 23 27.74 18.99 -0.61
N ARG A 24 28.14 18.54 0.59
CA ARG A 24 27.22 18.08 1.63
C ARG A 24 26.25 19.23 1.99
N PRO A 25 24.93 19.03 1.88
CA PRO A 25 23.96 20.04 2.29
C PRO A 25 24.12 20.38 3.76
N VAL A 26 23.94 21.65 4.12
CA VAL A 26 23.84 22.07 5.52
C VAL A 26 22.48 21.61 6.06
N PRO A 27 22.42 20.76 7.10
CA PRO A 27 21.16 20.31 7.67
C PRO A 27 20.40 21.48 8.30
N THR A 28 19.09 21.55 8.10
CA THR A 28 18.22 22.49 8.82
C THR A 28 17.67 21.83 10.08
N THR A 29 17.40 22.63 11.11
CA THR A 29 16.89 22.15 12.41
C THR A 29 15.45 21.64 12.33
N TYR A 30 14.67 22.12 11.37
CA TYR A 30 13.27 21.76 11.18
C TYR A 30 13.05 20.66 10.13
N MET A 31 14.11 20.00 9.65
CA MET A 31 14.00 18.85 8.76
C MET A 31 14.63 17.59 9.36
N GLN A 32 14.00 16.44 9.14
CA GLN A 32 14.47 15.14 9.62
C GLN A 32 14.54 14.08 8.52
N ASN A 33 15.30 13.01 8.80
CA ASN A 33 15.51 11.91 7.86
C ASN A 33 14.21 11.15 7.59
N ARG A 34 13.96 10.86 6.31
CA ARG A 34 12.73 10.23 5.83
C ARG A 34 12.57 8.80 6.36
N GLU A 35 13.64 8.03 6.38
CA GLU A 35 13.67 6.62 6.77
C GLU A 35 13.46 6.46 8.28
N LEU A 36 14.07 7.33 9.10
CA LEU A 36 13.82 7.37 10.54
C LEU A 36 12.39 7.79 10.87
N SER A 37 11.86 8.79 10.15
CA SER A 37 10.46 9.20 10.26
C SER A 37 9.49 8.07 9.85
N TRP A 38 9.85 7.25 8.84
CA TRP A 38 9.09 6.04 8.50
C TRP A 38 9.12 4.99 9.63
N LEU A 39 10.26 4.77 10.27
CA LEU A 39 10.37 3.86 11.43
C LEU A 39 9.57 4.38 12.63
N ALA A 40 9.52 5.70 12.85
CA ALA A 40 8.65 6.31 13.85
C ALA A 40 7.16 6.09 13.53
N PHE A 41 6.77 6.16 12.24
CA PHE A 41 5.44 5.75 11.82
C PHE A 41 5.16 4.28 12.18
N ASN A 42 6.04 3.35 11.81
CA ASN A 42 5.82 1.94 12.07
C ASN A 42 5.83 1.65 13.59
N GLN A 43 6.58 2.40 14.40
CA GLN A 43 6.48 2.32 15.86
C GLN A 43 5.05 2.62 16.36
N ARG A 44 4.37 3.64 15.80
CA ARG A 44 2.98 3.94 16.18
C ARG A 44 2.01 2.80 15.81
N VAL A 45 2.31 2.04 14.75
CA VAL A 45 1.57 0.80 14.41
C VAL A 45 1.84 -0.28 15.47
N LEU A 46 3.09 -0.45 15.89
CA LEU A 46 3.44 -1.39 16.96
C LEU A 46 2.74 -1.04 18.28
N ASP A 47 2.64 0.25 18.61
CA ASP A 47 2.01 0.70 19.85
C ASP A 47 0.51 0.35 19.93
N GLN A 48 -0.17 0.10 18.79
CA GLN A 48 -1.55 -0.42 18.80
C GLN A 48 -1.64 -1.86 19.34
N SER A 49 -0.56 -2.63 19.31
CA SER A 49 -0.53 -4.00 19.86
C SER A 49 -0.59 -4.05 21.39
N VAL A 50 -0.30 -2.93 22.07
CA VAL A 50 -0.36 -2.81 23.53
C VAL A 50 -1.51 -1.94 24.01
N ASP A 51 -2.24 -1.29 23.11
CA ASP A 51 -3.36 -0.42 23.45
C ASP A 51 -4.51 -1.22 24.09
N PRO A 52 -4.90 -0.92 25.34
CA PRO A 52 -6.03 -1.57 26.00
C PRO A 52 -7.37 -1.40 25.28
N SER A 53 -7.56 -0.36 24.47
CA SER A 53 -8.81 -0.09 23.74
C SER A 53 -8.99 -0.95 22.48
N VAL A 54 -7.93 -1.64 22.03
CA VAL A 54 -7.94 -2.49 20.83
C VAL A 54 -8.27 -3.94 21.24
N PRO A 55 -9.19 -4.65 20.59
CA PRO A 55 -9.47 -6.06 20.90
C PRO A 55 -8.24 -6.98 20.69
N LEU A 56 -8.13 -8.08 21.43
CA LEU A 56 -6.89 -8.88 21.47
C LEU A 56 -6.48 -9.48 20.12
N LEU A 57 -7.42 -9.95 19.30
CA LEU A 57 -7.09 -10.48 17.98
C LEU A 57 -6.68 -9.35 17.02
N GLU A 58 -7.21 -8.14 17.19
CA GLU A 58 -6.79 -6.96 16.43
C GLU A 58 -5.37 -6.51 16.82
N ARG A 59 -4.99 -6.61 18.10
CA ARG A 59 -3.60 -6.38 18.55
C ARG A 59 -2.62 -7.33 17.87
N LEU A 60 -3.00 -8.59 17.69
CA LEU A 60 -2.20 -9.58 16.96
C LEU A 60 -2.08 -9.20 15.47
N LYS A 61 -3.16 -8.69 14.86
CA LYS A 61 -3.09 -8.15 13.49
C LYS A 61 -2.18 -6.93 13.40
N PHE A 62 -2.16 -6.03 14.39
CA PHE A 62 -1.21 -4.90 14.39
C PHE A 62 0.25 -5.34 14.44
N LEU A 63 0.58 -6.40 15.17
CA LEU A 63 1.92 -7.02 15.12
C LEU A 63 2.22 -7.58 13.71
N ALA A 64 1.24 -8.20 13.07
CA ALA A 64 1.38 -8.69 11.70
C ALA A 64 1.57 -7.54 10.68
N ILE A 65 0.82 -6.44 10.82
CA ILE A 65 0.93 -5.24 9.99
C ILE A 65 2.31 -4.59 10.19
N TRP A 66 2.74 -4.41 11.44
CA TRP A 66 4.06 -3.85 11.76
C TRP A 66 5.17 -4.64 11.05
N ARG A 67 5.07 -5.97 11.09
CA ARG A 67 6.05 -6.87 10.47
C ARG A 67 6.03 -6.78 8.95
N SER A 68 4.84 -6.86 8.35
CA SER A 68 4.68 -6.76 6.90
C SER A 68 5.20 -5.43 6.36
N ASN A 69 4.88 -4.33 7.05
CA ASN A 69 5.41 -3.00 6.74
C ASN A 69 6.95 -2.98 6.79
N LEU A 70 7.54 -3.58 7.82
CA LEU A 70 8.99 -3.61 7.99
C LEU A 70 9.67 -4.45 6.90
N GLU A 71 9.08 -5.58 6.51
CA GLU A 71 9.56 -6.38 5.39
C GLU A 71 9.56 -5.58 4.08
N GLU A 72 8.46 -4.89 3.74
CA GLU A 72 8.39 -4.02 2.56
C GLU A 72 9.43 -2.89 2.62
N PHE A 73 9.62 -2.27 3.78
CA PHE A 73 10.64 -1.24 3.97
C PHE A 73 12.05 -1.75 3.71
N PHE A 74 12.38 -2.98 4.15
CA PHE A 74 13.67 -3.58 3.84
C PHE A 74 13.81 -3.94 2.36
N MET A 75 12.78 -4.56 1.77
CA MET A 75 12.78 -4.94 0.35
C MET A 75 12.98 -3.73 -0.56
N VAL A 76 12.33 -2.61 -0.25
CA VAL A 76 12.31 -1.44 -1.13
C VAL A 76 13.35 -0.41 -0.67
N ARG A 77 13.18 0.17 0.52
CA ARG A 77 13.94 1.36 0.91
C ARG A 77 15.37 1.05 1.33
N VAL A 78 15.55 0.01 2.14
CA VAL A 78 16.89 -0.45 2.52
C VAL A 78 17.61 -1.04 1.30
N GLY A 79 16.87 -1.74 0.43
CA GLY A 79 17.34 -2.18 -0.89
C GLY A 79 17.95 -1.04 -1.71
N SER A 80 17.17 0.01 -2.02
CA SER A 80 17.67 1.17 -2.78
C SER A 80 18.88 1.84 -2.12
N LEU A 81 18.88 1.98 -0.78
CA LEU A 81 20.00 2.60 -0.05
C LEU A 81 21.27 1.75 -0.11
N LEU A 82 21.14 0.42 -0.06
CA LEU A 82 22.27 -0.49 -0.25
C LEU A 82 22.86 -0.39 -1.66
N ASP A 83 22.01 -0.32 -2.68
CA ASP A 83 22.48 -0.16 -4.07
C ASP A 83 23.22 1.17 -4.25
N LEU A 84 22.69 2.27 -3.71
CA LEU A 84 23.37 3.57 -3.71
C LEU A 84 24.71 3.53 -2.95
N ALA A 85 24.75 2.87 -1.78
CA ALA A 85 25.98 2.71 -1.00
C ALA A 85 27.04 1.89 -1.77
N LEU A 86 26.62 0.89 -2.54
CA LEU A 86 27.50 0.05 -3.36
C LEU A 86 28.00 0.76 -4.62
N ALA A 87 27.18 1.64 -5.21
CA ALA A 87 27.55 2.45 -6.36
C ALA A 87 28.67 3.47 -6.06
N LYS A 88 29.03 3.69 -4.78
CA LYS A 88 30.05 4.64 -4.31
C LYS A 88 29.87 6.05 -4.89
N THR A 89 28.64 6.45 -5.12
CA THR A 89 28.30 7.80 -5.56
C THR A 89 28.17 8.70 -4.33
N ASP A 90 28.78 9.89 -4.41
CA ASP A 90 28.67 10.93 -3.37
C ASP A 90 27.28 11.59 -3.43
N VAL A 91 26.25 10.83 -3.05
CA VAL A 91 24.86 11.30 -2.93
C VAL A 91 24.59 11.61 -1.47
N TYR A 92 24.04 12.78 -1.20
CA TYR A 92 23.62 13.19 0.13
C TYR A 92 22.09 13.33 0.18
N ASP A 93 21.48 12.91 1.28
CA ASP A 93 20.08 13.24 1.54
C ASP A 93 19.91 14.76 1.61
N SER A 94 18.92 15.30 0.89
CA SER A 94 18.75 16.73 0.70
C SER A 94 18.28 17.49 1.95
N LYS A 95 17.87 16.77 3.00
CA LYS A 95 17.30 17.31 4.24
C LYS A 95 18.31 17.27 5.37
N THR A 96 18.96 16.13 5.53
CA THR A 96 19.85 15.82 6.67
C THR A 96 21.32 15.80 6.30
N GLY A 97 21.65 15.82 5.00
CA GLY A 97 23.03 15.67 4.53
C GLY A 97 23.65 14.31 4.85
N MET A 98 22.85 13.30 5.22
CA MET A 98 23.35 11.95 5.48
C MET A 98 23.67 11.22 4.17
N THR A 99 24.82 10.57 4.14
CA THR A 99 25.19 9.59 3.10
C THR A 99 24.33 8.33 3.20
N PRO A 100 24.23 7.51 2.15
CA PRO A 100 23.51 6.24 2.19
C PRO A 100 23.98 5.32 3.34
N ASN A 101 25.29 5.27 3.62
CA ASN A 101 25.83 4.45 4.71
C ASN A 101 25.41 4.98 6.09
N GLU A 102 25.48 6.30 6.33
CA GLU A 102 25.00 6.90 7.58
C GLU A 102 23.49 6.61 7.80
N GLN A 103 22.69 6.67 6.73
CA GLN A 103 21.26 6.34 6.80
C GLN A 103 21.02 4.87 7.12
N LEU A 104 21.76 3.95 6.48
CA LEU A 104 21.69 2.53 6.76
C LEU A 104 22.06 2.21 8.21
N ASP A 105 23.14 2.80 8.72
CA ASP A 105 23.58 2.58 10.11
C ASP A 105 22.54 3.09 11.11
N ALA A 106 21.93 4.26 10.86
CA ALA A 106 20.85 4.79 11.69
C ALA A 106 19.59 3.91 11.63
N VAL A 107 19.22 3.41 10.45
CA VAL A 107 18.10 2.46 10.27
C VAL A 107 18.36 1.16 11.05
N TYR A 108 19.54 0.57 10.90
CA TYR A 108 19.87 -0.68 11.59
C TYR A 108 19.91 -0.52 13.11
N ALA A 109 20.44 0.59 13.61
CA ALA A 109 20.40 0.91 15.03
C ALA A 109 18.95 0.98 15.52
N ARG A 110 18.10 1.77 14.83
CA ARG A 110 16.71 1.95 15.23
C ARG A 110 15.90 0.66 15.18
N VAL A 111 16.08 -0.18 14.15
CA VAL A 111 15.38 -1.48 14.04
C VAL A 111 15.78 -2.41 15.20
N ARG A 112 17.05 -2.42 15.61
CA ARG A 112 17.49 -3.22 16.77
C ARG A 112 16.84 -2.78 18.08
N ASP A 113 16.48 -1.51 18.23
CA ASP A 113 15.75 -1.04 19.40
C ASP A 113 14.28 -1.50 19.38
N LEU A 114 13.68 -1.59 18.19
CA LEU A 114 12.27 -1.92 18.02
C LEU A 114 11.98 -3.42 18.06
N THR A 115 12.88 -4.25 17.56
CA THR A 115 12.66 -5.71 17.49
C THR A 115 12.40 -6.35 18.87
N PRO A 116 13.18 -6.06 19.94
CA PRO A 116 12.91 -6.62 21.27
C PRO A 116 11.56 -6.17 21.85
N GLN A 117 11.16 -4.92 21.56
CA GLN A 117 9.86 -4.41 21.98
C GLN A 117 8.72 -5.18 21.30
N ALA A 118 8.81 -5.41 19.99
CA ALA A 118 7.81 -6.18 19.24
C ALA A 118 7.68 -7.63 19.74
N SER A 119 8.81 -8.29 20.05
CA SER A 119 8.81 -9.63 20.67
C SER A 119 8.10 -9.64 22.02
N LYS A 120 8.40 -8.67 22.89
CA LYS A 120 7.76 -8.51 24.19
C LYS A 120 6.24 -8.32 24.05
N ASP A 121 5.83 -7.47 23.12
CA ASP A 121 4.42 -7.17 22.88
C ASP A 121 3.68 -8.40 22.33
N PHE A 122 4.31 -9.15 21.41
CA PHE A 122 3.80 -10.44 20.94
C PHE A 122 3.58 -11.43 22.08
N HIS A 123 4.56 -11.64 22.95
CA HIS A 123 4.41 -12.57 24.07
C HIS A 123 3.33 -12.13 25.06
N ALA A 124 3.17 -10.82 25.30
CA ALA A 124 2.10 -10.29 26.12
C ALA A 124 0.71 -10.52 25.50
N VAL A 125 0.56 -10.30 24.19
CA VAL A 125 -0.69 -10.58 23.46
C VAL A 125 -0.98 -12.08 23.44
N ARG A 126 0.02 -12.92 23.16
CA ARG A 126 -0.10 -14.40 23.19
C ARG A 126 -0.61 -14.90 24.55
N ALA A 127 -0.03 -14.40 25.65
CA ALA A 127 -0.44 -14.78 26.99
C ALA A 127 -1.89 -14.35 27.30
N ARG A 128 -2.30 -13.16 26.86
CA ARG A 128 -3.69 -12.68 27.04
C ARG A 128 -4.68 -13.48 26.20
N LEU A 129 -4.33 -13.84 24.96
CA LEU A 129 -5.13 -14.72 24.11
C LEU A 129 -5.29 -16.11 24.75
N ALA A 130 -4.23 -16.65 25.35
CA ALA A 130 -4.28 -17.94 26.04
C ALA A 130 -5.27 -17.93 27.22
N ASN A 131 -5.32 -16.83 27.99
CA ASN A 131 -6.30 -16.63 29.06
C ASN A 131 -7.73 -16.46 28.52
N ALA A 132 -7.88 -15.94 27.30
CA ALA A 132 -9.16 -15.79 26.61
C ALA A 132 -9.58 -17.03 25.81
N GLY A 133 -8.89 -18.18 25.96
CA GLY A 133 -9.27 -19.44 25.32
C GLY A 133 -8.67 -19.70 23.93
N ILE A 134 -7.67 -18.92 23.50
CA ILE A 134 -6.94 -19.11 22.24
C ILE A 134 -5.46 -19.36 22.52
N ARG A 135 -4.97 -20.59 22.31
CA ARG A 135 -3.62 -21.01 22.68
C ARG A 135 -2.78 -21.38 21.46
N GLN A 136 -1.76 -20.57 21.20
CA GLN A 136 -0.65 -20.93 20.32
C GLN A 136 0.42 -21.64 21.16
N LEU A 137 0.63 -22.92 20.90
CA LEU A 137 1.64 -23.73 21.56
C LEU A 137 2.95 -23.79 20.77
N TYR A 138 4.05 -23.88 21.51
CA TYR A 138 5.38 -24.23 21.05
C TYR A 138 5.73 -25.69 21.40
N PRO A 139 6.78 -26.28 20.80
CA PRO A 139 7.12 -27.69 20.98
C PRO A 139 7.34 -28.09 22.45
N ASP A 140 7.90 -27.20 23.25
CA ASP A 140 8.16 -27.36 24.68
C ASP A 140 6.92 -27.16 25.57
N GLU A 141 5.83 -26.64 25.01
CA GLU A 141 4.54 -26.43 25.69
C GLU A 141 3.54 -27.58 25.44
N LEU A 142 3.88 -28.56 24.59
CA LEU A 142 3.03 -29.70 24.27
C LEU A 142 3.05 -30.78 25.37
N SER A 143 1.87 -31.31 25.70
CA SER A 143 1.79 -32.60 26.43
C SER A 143 2.22 -33.77 25.54
N ALA A 144 2.54 -34.92 26.15
CA ALA A 144 2.94 -36.12 25.41
C ALA A 144 1.88 -36.56 24.38
N GLU A 145 0.60 -36.56 24.77
CA GLU A 145 -0.51 -36.91 23.88
C GLU A 145 -0.65 -35.94 22.70
N GLN A 146 -0.49 -34.63 22.96
CA GLN A 146 -0.53 -33.61 21.90
C GLN A 146 0.67 -33.71 20.97
N ALA A 147 1.86 -34.00 21.49
CA ALA A 147 3.05 -34.22 20.67
C ALA A 147 2.89 -35.43 19.75
N GLU A 148 2.32 -36.54 20.23
CA GLU A 148 1.97 -37.70 19.40
C GLU A 148 0.91 -37.36 18.34
N GLN A 149 -0.13 -36.59 18.70
CA GLN A 149 -1.13 -36.12 17.76
C GLN A 149 -0.51 -35.30 16.62
N VAL A 150 0.37 -34.35 16.96
CA VAL A 150 1.05 -33.50 15.98
C VAL A 150 1.96 -34.33 15.08
N LYS A 151 2.75 -35.26 15.64
CA LYS A 151 3.60 -36.17 14.85
C LYS A 151 2.79 -37.01 13.87
N ALA A 152 1.69 -37.62 14.31
CA ALA A 152 0.80 -38.39 13.43
C ALA A 152 0.21 -37.53 12.29
N TYR A 153 -0.14 -36.26 12.58
CA TYR A 153 -0.58 -35.33 11.54
C TYR A 153 0.54 -35.02 10.53
N LEU A 154 1.76 -34.75 11.00
CA LEU A 154 2.91 -34.46 10.15
C LEU A 154 3.24 -35.64 9.24
N ASP A 155 3.28 -36.86 9.79
CA ASP A 155 3.58 -38.09 9.03
C ASP A 155 2.58 -38.30 7.88
N ALA A 156 1.29 -38.07 8.14
CA ALA A 156 0.23 -38.29 7.16
C ALA A 156 0.09 -37.17 6.11
N ASN A 157 0.35 -35.91 6.48
CA ASN A 157 -0.05 -34.75 5.67
C ASN A 157 1.12 -33.86 5.20
N VAL A 158 2.28 -33.92 5.87
CA VAL A 158 3.36 -32.95 5.67
C VAL A 158 4.65 -33.62 5.22
N LEU A 159 5.11 -34.66 5.92
CA LEU A 159 6.40 -35.31 5.64
C LEU A 159 6.55 -35.82 4.19
N PRO A 160 5.51 -36.35 3.53
CA PRO A 160 5.61 -36.73 2.12
C PRO A 160 5.87 -35.57 1.15
N LEU A 161 5.63 -34.32 1.58
CA LEU A 161 5.71 -33.12 0.74
C LEU A 161 6.96 -32.28 0.99
N ILE A 162 7.70 -32.54 2.08
CA ILE A 162 8.93 -31.80 2.39
C ILE A 162 10.14 -32.45 1.72
N SER A 163 11.14 -31.63 1.41
CA SER A 163 12.41 -32.10 0.85
C SER A 163 13.58 -31.47 1.63
N PRO A 164 13.98 -32.10 2.75
CA PRO A 164 15.14 -31.66 3.52
C PRO A 164 16.42 -31.73 2.69
N GLN A 165 17.29 -30.74 2.83
CA GLN A 165 18.54 -30.64 2.08
C GLN A 165 19.72 -30.53 3.04
N ILE A 166 20.75 -31.36 2.85
CA ILE A 166 22.05 -31.22 3.51
C ILE A 166 22.91 -30.27 2.68
N ILE A 167 23.67 -29.41 3.34
CA ILE A 167 24.58 -28.45 2.73
C ILE A 167 25.99 -28.78 3.19
N ASN A 168 26.85 -29.08 2.23
CA ASN A 168 28.25 -29.41 2.43
C ASN A 168 29.07 -29.07 1.16
N ALA A 169 30.22 -29.71 0.94
CA ALA A 169 31.03 -29.49 -0.26
C ALA A 169 30.40 -30.05 -1.54
N THR A 170 29.61 -31.13 -1.44
CA THR A 170 28.98 -31.81 -2.59
C THR A 170 27.55 -31.33 -2.85
N HIS A 171 26.87 -30.82 -1.83
CA HIS A 171 25.54 -30.24 -1.91
C HIS A 171 25.63 -28.72 -1.64
N PRO A 172 25.55 -27.88 -2.68
CA PRO A 172 25.73 -26.44 -2.54
C PRO A 172 24.58 -25.80 -1.76
N PHE A 173 24.85 -24.62 -1.20
CA PHE A 173 23.85 -23.83 -0.49
C PHE A 173 22.71 -23.44 -1.45
N PRO A 174 21.44 -23.76 -1.14
CA PRO A 174 20.33 -23.53 -2.05
C PRO A 174 19.98 -22.05 -2.15
N HIS A 175 19.24 -21.68 -3.19
CA HIS A 175 18.63 -20.37 -3.26
C HIS A 175 17.45 -20.29 -2.30
N LEU A 176 17.54 -19.42 -1.29
CA LEU A 176 16.42 -19.12 -0.40
C LEU A 176 15.51 -18.06 -1.04
N GLU A 177 14.24 -18.41 -1.24
CA GLU A 177 13.20 -17.55 -1.80
C GLU A 177 12.95 -16.34 -0.88
N ASN A 178 12.60 -15.20 -1.50
CA ASN A 178 12.29 -13.98 -0.76
C ASN A 178 11.05 -14.17 0.13
N GLY A 179 11.17 -13.85 1.42
CA GLY A 179 10.07 -13.91 2.38
C GLY A 179 9.60 -15.32 2.75
N ALA A 180 10.17 -16.37 2.16
CA ALA A 180 9.80 -17.75 2.50
C ALA A 180 10.45 -18.19 3.82
N LEU A 181 9.72 -19.02 4.57
CA LEU A 181 10.23 -19.64 5.80
C LEU A 181 11.04 -20.90 5.49
N TYR A 182 12.15 -21.05 6.21
CA TYR A 182 12.98 -22.24 6.21
C TYR A 182 13.35 -22.62 7.63
N ILE A 183 13.52 -23.91 7.91
CA ILE A 183 14.15 -24.37 9.15
C ILE A 183 15.61 -24.63 8.85
N ALA A 184 16.49 -23.85 9.45
CA ALA A 184 17.94 -24.05 9.41
C ALA A 184 18.38 -24.92 10.57
N VAL A 185 19.00 -26.05 10.24
CA VAL A 185 19.38 -27.09 11.20
C VAL A 185 20.89 -27.19 11.23
N ARG A 186 21.47 -27.08 12.42
CA ARG A 186 22.90 -27.36 12.62
C ARG A 186 23.07 -28.85 12.87
N LEU A 187 23.86 -29.48 12.02
CA LEU A 187 24.20 -30.90 12.07
C LEU A 187 25.65 -31.04 12.55
N ASP A 188 25.90 -31.97 13.47
CA ASP A 188 27.26 -32.38 13.83
C ASP A 188 27.65 -33.65 13.04
N ASP A 189 28.94 -33.83 12.73
CA ASP A 189 29.47 -35.05 12.08
C ASP A 189 29.91 -36.05 13.16
N GLU A 190 29.20 -37.17 13.30
CA GLU A 190 29.50 -38.21 14.29
C GLU A 190 30.91 -38.81 14.13
N ALA A 191 31.40 -38.93 12.89
CA ALA A 191 32.68 -39.58 12.61
C ALA A 191 33.88 -38.74 13.07
N GLU A 192 33.76 -37.41 13.08
CA GLU A 192 34.78 -36.48 13.60
C GLU A 192 34.71 -36.35 15.14
N LEU A 193 33.51 -36.45 15.73
CA LEU A 193 33.29 -36.42 17.18
C LEU A 193 33.91 -37.63 17.90
N GLU A 194 33.80 -38.83 17.32
CA GLU A 194 34.44 -40.04 17.84
C GLU A 194 35.98 -40.03 17.70
N LYS A 195 36.51 -39.50 16.58
CA LYS A 195 37.96 -39.35 16.37
C LYS A 195 38.60 -38.33 17.32
N THR A 196 37.90 -37.25 17.66
CA THR A 196 38.41 -36.21 18.58
C THR A 196 38.38 -36.61 20.05
N LYS A 197 37.54 -37.58 20.46
CA LYS A 197 37.57 -38.14 21.82
C LYS A 197 38.90 -38.84 22.15
N LYS A 198 39.59 -39.41 21.17
CA LYS A 198 40.90 -40.10 21.33
C LYS A 198 42.14 -39.22 21.05
N ALA A 199 41.96 -37.95 20.69
CA ALA A 199 43.04 -37.04 20.27
C ALA A 199 43.59 -36.16 21.41
N SER A 200 44.85 -35.73 21.30
CA SER A 200 45.52 -34.84 22.26
C SER A 200 44.90 -33.44 22.31
N LYS A 201 45.22 -32.65 23.35
CA LYS A 201 44.65 -31.30 23.55
C LYS A 201 44.96 -30.34 22.39
N ALA A 202 46.09 -30.50 21.71
CA ALA A 202 46.47 -29.72 20.53
C ALA A 202 45.72 -30.16 19.27
N GLU A 203 45.55 -31.47 19.06
CA GLU A 203 44.77 -32.02 17.95
C GLU A 203 43.28 -31.72 18.09
N ARG A 204 42.73 -31.73 19.31
CA ARG A 204 41.36 -31.25 19.57
C ARG A 204 41.17 -29.77 19.23
N LYS A 205 42.19 -28.93 19.42
CA LYS A 205 42.16 -27.50 19.06
C LYS A 205 42.22 -27.32 17.54
N ALA A 206 43.07 -28.08 16.84
CA ALA A 206 43.16 -28.08 15.38
C ALA A 206 41.91 -28.66 14.70
N ALA A 207 41.36 -29.77 15.22
CA ALA A 207 40.13 -30.37 14.75
C ALA A 207 38.92 -29.45 15.00
N ARG A 208 38.84 -28.73 16.13
CA ARG A 208 37.83 -27.68 16.35
C ARG A 208 37.96 -26.52 15.37
N ALA A 209 39.17 -26.13 14.98
CA ALA A 209 39.40 -25.10 13.97
C ALA A 209 38.98 -25.58 12.56
N LYS A 210 39.21 -26.85 12.22
CA LYS A 210 38.80 -27.46 10.94
C LYS A 210 37.30 -27.76 10.87
N ALA A 211 36.68 -28.21 11.97
CA ALA A 211 35.24 -28.39 12.09
C ALA A 211 34.47 -27.07 12.07
N ALA A 212 35.13 -25.95 12.40
CA ALA A 212 34.57 -24.61 12.21
C ALA A 212 34.51 -24.19 10.72
N GLU A 213 35.30 -24.79 9.84
CA GLU A 213 35.25 -24.54 8.40
C GLU A 213 34.25 -25.45 7.67
N ASN A 214 33.99 -26.67 8.19
CA ASN A 214 33.11 -27.68 7.61
C ASN A 214 31.80 -27.84 8.41
N VAL A 215 31.02 -26.78 8.55
CA VAL A 215 29.70 -26.85 9.19
C VAL A 215 28.73 -27.56 8.24
N ILE A 216 28.26 -28.74 8.65
CA ILE A 216 27.16 -29.44 7.98
C ILE A 216 25.86 -28.76 8.42
N MET A 217 25.05 -28.35 7.45
CA MET A 217 23.78 -27.68 7.72
C MET A 217 22.66 -28.40 7.00
N GLY A 218 21.53 -28.59 7.69
CA GLY A 218 20.27 -28.97 7.09
C GLY A 218 19.44 -27.72 6.79
N ILE A 219 18.73 -27.71 5.66
CA ILE A 219 17.68 -26.72 5.38
C ILE A 219 16.40 -27.47 5.01
N ILE A 220 15.29 -27.08 5.64
CA ILE A 220 13.96 -27.59 5.32
C ILE A 220 13.12 -26.40 4.80
N PRO A 221 12.72 -26.38 3.53
CA PRO A 221 11.77 -25.39 3.01
C PRO A 221 10.37 -25.65 3.56
N MET A 222 9.63 -24.60 3.89
CA MET A 222 8.23 -24.73 4.31
C MET A 222 7.34 -25.11 3.11
N PRO A 223 6.52 -26.17 3.20
CA PRO A 223 5.65 -26.57 2.09
C PRO A 223 4.48 -25.59 1.91
N LYS A 224 4.32 -25.05 0.69
CA LYS A 224 3.32 -24.01 0.37
C LYS A 224 1.86 -24.49 0.37
N ASN A 225 1.64 -25.78 0.12
CA ASN A 225 0.29 -26.37 -0.06
C ASN A 225 -0.22 -27.09 1.19
N THR A 226 0.20 -26.65 2.37
CA THR A 226 -0.19 -27.27 3.64
C THR A 226 -0.83 -26.24 4.57
N GLN A 227 -1.68 -26.69 5.47
CA GLN A 227 -2.26 -25.81 6.48
C GLN A 227 -1.17 -25.40 7.47
N ARG A 228 -0.94 -24.09 7.58
CA ARG A 228 0.08 -23.55 8.49
C ARG A 228 -0.35 -23.54 9.95
N ILE A 229 -1.65 -23.37 10.22
CA ILE A 229 -2.24 -23.52 11.55
C ILE A 229 -2.69 -24.97 11.68
N ILE A 230 -2.12 -25.71 12.64
CA ILE A 230 -2.49 -27.10 12.93
C ILE A 230 -3.30 -27.10 14.23
N PRO A 231 -4.62 -27.32 14.20
CA PRO A 231 -5.44 -27.41 15.39
C PRO A 231 -5.07 -28.64 16.23
N ILE A 232 -4.98 -28.46 17.54
CA ILE A 232 -4.68 -29.50 18.53
C ILE A 232 -5.91 -29.66 19.42
N LYS A 233 -6.24 -30.91 19.77
CA LYS A 233 -7.36 -31.17 20.67
C LYS A 233 -7.00 -30.66 22.07
N SER A 234 -7.90 -29.87 22.66
CA SER A 234 -7.81 -29.44 24.06
C SER A 234 -8.95 -30.03 24.87
N SER A 235 -8.67 -30.47 26.09
CA SER A 235 -9.65 -31.08 27.00
C SER A 235 -10.59 -30.06 27.66
N ASP A 236 -10.20 -28.79 27.68
CA ASP A 236 -10.95 -27.68 28.31
C ASP A 236 -11.72 -26.80 27.33
N GLY A 237 -11.83 -27.22 26.06
CA GLY A 237 -12.57 -26.50 25.02
C GLY A 237 -11.86 -25.29 24.42
N ALA A 238 -10.64 -24.94 24.87
CA ALA A 238 -9.87 -23.84 24.29
C ALA A 238 -9.44 -24.14 22.85
N PHE A 239 -9.50 -23.14 21.97
CA PHE A 239 -8.97 -23.25 20.61
C PHE A 239 -7.43 -23.27 20.69
N THR A 240 -6.87 -24.47 20.57
CA THR A 240 -5.42 -24.71 20.73
C THR A 240 -4.82 -25.09 19.37
N PHE A 241 -3.67 -24.53 19.03
CA PHE A 241 -3.00 -24.81 17.77
C PHE A 241 -1.48 -24.67 17.90
N ILE A 242 -0.76 -25.28 16.96
CA ILE A 242 0.67 -25.07 16.73
C ILE A 242 0.88 -24.58 15.29
N LEU A 243 1.90 -23.76 15.07
CA LEU A 243 2.30 -23.39 13.70
C LEU A 243 3.12 -24.52 13.07
N LEU A 244 2.95 -24.72 11.78
CA LEU A 244 3.62 -25.79 11.02
C LEU A 244 5.14 -25.76 11.18
N GLU A 245 5.75 -24.58 11.18
CA GLU A 245 7.20 -24.45 11.38
C GLU A 245 7.67 -24.97 12.74
N HIS A 246 6.89 -24.75 13.79
CA HIS A 246 7.18 -25.24 15.14
C HIS A 246 6.86 -26.73 15.26
N ALA A 247 5.79 -27.20 14.62
CA ALA A 247 5.47 -28.62 14.55
C ALA A 247 6.61 -29.43 13.91
N LEU A 248 7.22 -28.92 12.84
CA LEU A 248 8.35 -29.57 12.17
C LEU A 248 9.63 -29.65 13.04
N GLU A 249 9.79 -28.78 14.04
CA GLU A 249 10.91 -28.87 14.99
C GLU A 249 10.85 -30.16 15.81
N LEU A 250 9.65 -30.73 16.06
CA LEU A 250 9.46 -31.99 16.80
C LEU A 250 9.99 -33.24 16.09
N VAL A 251 10.11 -33.18 14.75
CA VAL A 251 10.47 -34.32 13.91
C VAL A 251 11.81 -34.13 13.21
N VAL A 252 12.48 -33.01 13.44
CA VAL A 252 13.71 -32.63 12.74
C VAL A 252 14.84 -33.63 12.93
N GLU A 253 14.94 -34.26 14.11
CA GLU A 253 15.94 -35.30 14.40
C GLU A 253 15.74 -36.54 13.53
N GLY A 254 14.49 -36.96 13.30
CA GLY A 254 14.18 -38.09 12.43
C GLY A 254 14.47 -37.82 10.96
N LEU A 255 14.34 -36.57 10.51
CA LEU A 255 14.59 -36.17 9.12
C LEU A 255 16.08 -36.22 8.73
N PHE A 256 16.97 -35.98 9.70
CA PHE A 256 18.42 -35.99 9.48
C PHE A 256 19.11 -37.17 10.15
N GLY A 257 18.47 -38.35 10.22
CA GLY A 257 18.90 -39.48 11.05
C GLY A 257 20.35 -40.00 10.90
N MET A 258 21.13 -39.56 9.91
CA MET A 258 22.58 -39.81 9.82
C MET A 258 23.46 -38.75 10.53
N TYR A 259 22.85 -37.71 11.10
CA TYR A 259 23.52 -36.57 11.70
C TYR A 259 22.81 -36.13 12.98
N PRO A 260 23.50 -36.08 14.13
CA PRO A 260 22.96 -35.47 15.33
C PRO A 260 22.57 -34.02 15.07
N VAL A 261 21.30 -33.72 15.34
CA VAL A 261 20.80 -32.34 15.31
C VAL A 261 21.22 -31.64 16.58
N LYS A 262 21.84 -30.47 16.44
CA LYS A 262 22.25 -29.65 17.58
C LYS A 262 21.24 -28.57 17.90
N HIS A 263 20.82 -27.83 16.87
CA HIS A 263 19.85 -26.74 16.97
C HIS A 263 19.11 -26.62 15.65
N ALA A 264 17.78 -26.53 15.71
CA ALA A 264 16.92 -26.08 14.62
C ALA A 264 16.43 -24.66 14.91
N ASN A 265 16.24 -23.86 13.87
CA ASN A 265 15.74 -22.51 14.01
C ASN A 265 15.05 -22.07 12.72
N VAL A 266 13.90 -21.42 12.86
CA VAL A 266 13.17 -20.83 11.73
C VAL A 266 13.93 -19.59 11.26
N ILE A 267 14.20 -19.51 9.96
CA ILE A 267 14.86 -18.38 9.31
C ILE A 267 14.03 -17.86 8.13
N GLN A 268 14.21 -16.58 7.82
CA GLN A 268 13.60 -15.90 6.68
C GLN A 268 14.62 -14.96 6.04
N VAL A 269 14.69 -14.92 4.72
CA VAL A 269 15.55 -14.00 3.97
C VAL A 269 14.69 -12.97 3.25
N THR A 270 15.00 -11.70 3.48
CA THR A 270 14.45 -10.58 2.72
C THR A 270 15.46 -10.17 1.66
N ARG A 271 15.00 -10.01 0.41
CA ARG A 271 15.79 -9.60 -0.76
C ARG A 271 15.33 -8.24 -1.24
N ASN A 272 16.22 -7.52 -1.91
CA ASN A 272 15.88 -6.28 -2.58
C ASN A 272 14.76 -6.55 -3.60
N ALA A 273 13.82 -5.62 -3.77
CA ALA A 273 12.75 -5.68 -4.76
C ALA A 273 12.70 -4.42 -5.63
N ASP A 274 13.61 -3.47 -5.41
CA ASP A 274 13.72 -2.24 -6.19
C ASP A 274 14.49 -2.54 -7.50
N LEU A 275 13.73 -2.94 -8.52
CA LEU A 275 14.20 -2.90 -9.90
C LEU A 275 13.62 -1.66 -10.57
N ASP A 276 14.48 -0.87 -11.19
CA ASP A 276 14.03 0.16 -12.11
C ASP A 276 13.50 -0.52 -13.38
N ALA A 277 12.28 -0.15 -13.78
CA ALA A 277 11.66 -0.67 -15.00
C ALA A 277 12.29 -0.09 -16.27
N TYR A 278 13.01 1.02 -16.13
CA TYR A 278 13.57 1.81 -17.24
C TYR A 278 15.01 1.47 -17.57
N GLU A 279 15.81 0.98 -16.62
CA GLU A 279 17.23 0.68 -16.88
C GLU A 279 17.44 -0.48 -17.88
N GLU A 280 16.42 -1.29 -18.14
CA GLU A 280 16.48 -2.44 -19.05
C GLU A 280 15.52 -2.35 -20.24
N ALA A 281 14.87 -1.20 -20.47
CA ALA A 281 14.13 -0.98 -21.71
C ALA A 281 15.15 -0.67 -22.82
N ASP A 282 15.86 -1.70 -23.28
CA ASP A 282 16.54 -1.61 -24.58
C ASP A 282 15.51 -1.20 -25.64
N GLU A 283 15.96 -0.41 -26.61
CA GLU A 283 15.24 0.19 -27.76
C GLU A 283 14.57 -0.83 -28.72
N ASN A 284 14.23 -2.03 -28.24
CA ASN A 284 13.54 -3.04 -29.02
C ASN A 284 12.03 -2.94 -28.77
N ASP A 285 11.24 -3.07 -29.84
CA ASP A 285 9.77 -3.16 -29.91
C ASP A 285 9.19 -4.36 -29.09
N GLU A 286 9.62 -4.60 -27.86
CA GLU A 286 9.03 -5.58 -26.96
C GLU A 286 7.75 -5.00 -26.33
N ASP A 287 6.64 -5.75 -26.43
CA ASP A 287 5.40 -5.46 -25.71
C ASP A 287 5.69 -5.20 -24.22
N PHE A 288 5.33 -4.01 -23.72
CA PHE A 288 5.55 -3.55 -22.36
C PHE A 288 5.07 -4.56 -21.29
N ARG A 289 4.02 -5.33 -21.58
CA ARG A 289 3.53 -6.41 -20.70
C ARG A 289 4.56 -7.53 -20.56
N THR A 290 5.19 -7.93 -21.65
CA THR A 290 6.22 -9.00 -21.67
C THR A 290 7.45 -8.57 -20.89
N HIS A 291 7.86 -7.30 -21.03
CA HIS A 291 8.91 -6.69 -20.22
C HIS A 291 8.60 -6.76 -18.72
N MET A 292 7.38 -6.35 -18.31
CA MET A 292 6.97 -6.41 -16.89
C MET A 292 7.02 -7.82 -16.31
N LYS A 293 6.57 -8.85 -17.05
CA LYS A 293 6.67 -10.25 -16.60
C LYS A 293 8.12 -10.70 -16.35
N ARG A 294 9.07 -10.21 -17.16
CA ARG A 294 10.51 -10.50 -17.02
C ARG A 294 11.08 -9.86 -15.75
N ILE A 295 10.74 -8.59 -15.49
CA ILE A 295 11.17 -7.85 -14.29
C ILE A 295 10.66 -8.54 -13.01
N ILE A 296 9.39 -8.95 -12.97
CA ILE A 296 8.81 -9.65 -11.80
C ILE A 296 9.63 -10.92 -11.46
N LYS A 297 10.03 -11.70 -12.46
CA LYS A 297 10.87 -12.90 -12.25
C LYS A 297 12.29 -12.56 -11.76
N LYS A 298 12.87 -11.44 -12.22
CA LYS A 298 14.20 -10.99 -11.76
C LYS A 298 14.18 -10.54 -10.30
N ARG A 299 13.12 -9.85 -9.83
CA ARG A 299 13.01 -9.38 -8.43
C ARG A 299 13.18 -10.50 -7.42
N ALA A 300 12.59 -11.67 -7.66
CA ALA A 300 12.69 -12.82 -6.76
C ALA A 300 14.14 -13.29 -6.53
N ARG A 301 15.07 -12.92 -7.42
CA ARG A 301 16.49 -13.36 -7.40
C ARG A 301 17.47 -12.28 -6.97
N LEU A 302 16.99 -11.09 -6.60
CA LEU A 302 17.83 -9.98 -6.17
C LEU A 302 18.60 -10.27 -4.88
N ALA A 303 19.59 -9.41 -4.60
CA ALA A 303 20.51 -9.58 -3.49
C ALA A 303 19.77 -9.61 -2.14
N PRO A 304 20.16 -10.51 -1.20
CA PRO A 304 19.69 -10.47 0.18
C PRO A 304 20.04 -9.14 0.83
N VAL A 305 19.10 -8.57 1.58
CA VAL A 305 19.27 -7.32 2.34
C VAL A 305 19.16 -7.54 3.85
N ARG A 306 18.49 -8.61 4.28
CA ARG A 306 18.25 -8.96 5.67
C ARG A 306 18.09 -10.48 5.84
N LEU A 307 18.61 -11.01 6.94
CA LEU A 307 18.33 -12.35 7.44
C LEU A 307 17.70 -12.23 8.83
N GLU A 308 16.57 -12.90 9.03
CA GLU A 308 15.89 -12.98 10.31
C GLU A 308 15.88 -14.44 10.79
N SER A 309 16.01 -14.62 12.09
CA SER A 309 15.80 -15.90 12.77
C SER A 309 14.83 -15.71 13.93
N GLU A 310 14.02 -16.73 14.23
CA GLU A 310 13.08 -16.64 15.35
C GLU A 310 13.84 -16.60 16.68
N TYR A 311 14.82 -17.50 16.85
CA TYR A 311 15.70 -17.52 18.01
C TYR A 311 17.13 -17.04 17.67
N PRO A 312 17.98 -16.72 18.66
CA PRO A 312 19.37 -16.38 18.40
C PRO A 312 20.12 -17.53 17.71
N LEU A 313 20.79 -17.23 16.59
CA LEU A 313 21.66 -18.19 15.91
C LEU A 313 22.97 -18.35 16.69
N SER A 314 23.53 -19.56 16.70
CA SER A 314 24.90 -19.75 17.20
C SER A 314 25.89 -18.93 16.35
N ASP A 315 26.96 -18.40 16.95
CA ASP A 315 28.01 -17.62 16.26
C ASP A 315 28.55 -18.31 15.01
N MET A 316 28.57 -19.64 15.01
CA MET A 316 28.99 -20.44 13.87
C MET A 316 27.95 -20.40 12.74
N THR A 317 26.70 -20.77 13.05
CA THR A 317 25.59 -20.76 12.10
C THR A 317 25.41 -19.38 11.49
N GLN A 318 25.45 -18.33 12.32
CA GLN A 318 25.36 -16.95 11.87
C GLN A 318 26.47 -16.58 10.89
N ARG A 319 27.73 -16.92 11.18
CA ARG A 319 28.85 -16.64 10.26
C ARG A 319 28.73 -17.38 8.94
N VAL A 320 28.28 -18.64 8.96
CA VAL A 320 28.05 -19.42 7.73
C VAL A 320 26.96 -18.78 6.88
N LEU A 321 25.79 -18.49 7.46
CA LEU A 321 24.68 -17.87 6.74
C LEU A 321 25.06 -16.47 6.25
N ALA A 322 25.72 -15.65 7.07
CA ALA A 322 26.23 -14.34 6.69
C ALA A 322 27.14 -14.41 5.47
N LYS A 323 28.11 -15.33 5.46
CA LYS A 323 29.05 -15.52 4.35
C LYS A 323 28.33 -16.01 3.08
N ARG A 324 27.43 -16.97 3.19
CA ARG A 324 26.68 -17.55 2.05
C ARG A 324 25.72 -16.55 1.42
N LEU A 325 25.05 -15.74 2.25
CA LEU A 325 24.10 -14.71 1.80
C LEU A 325 24.76 -13.35 1.51
N LYS A 326 26.08 -13.22 1.75
CA LYS A 326 26.85 -11.98 1.62
C LYS A 326 26.31 -10.82 2.46
N LEU A 327 25.84 -11.14 3.67
CA LEU A 327 25.27 -10.18 4.63
C LEU A 327 26.28 -9.80 5.69
N LYS A 328 26.25 -8.53 6.12
CA LYS A 328 26.98 -8.03 7.30
C LYS A 328 26.26 -8.43 8.59
N ARG A 329 26.97 -8.41 9.72
CA ARG A 329 26.40 -8.73 11.05
C ARG A 329 25.24 -7.81 11.44
N ASN A 330 25.21 -6.58 10.95
CA ASN A 330 24.12 -5.63 11.19
C ASN A 330 22.88 -5.81 10.31
N GLN A 331 22.91 -6.80 9.41
CA GLN A 331 21.76 -7.20 8.59
C GLN A 331 21.10 -8.50 9.10
N ILE A 332 21.52 -9.00 10.27
CA ILE A 332 21.04 -10.25 10.85
C ILE A 332 20.36 -9.95 12.18
N TYR A 333 19.11 -10.39 12.32
CA TYR A 333 18.24 -10.10 13.46
C TYR A 333 17.68 -11.39 14.06
N SER A 334 17.65 -11.45 15.39
CA SER A 334 16.87 -12.44 16.14
C SER A 334 15.58 -11.78 16.57
N ILE A 335 14.45 -12.37 16.21
CA ILE A 335 13.15 -11.69 16.28
C ILE A 335 12.39 -12.02 17.56
N GLY A 336 12.46 -13.25 18.08
CA GLY A 336 11.78 -13.65 19.31
C GLY A 336 10.24 -13.71 19.19
N MET A 337 9.72 -13.91 17.98
CA MET A 337 8.31 -14.14 17.68
C MET A 337 8.23 -14.82 16.30
N PRO A 338 7.10 -15.43 15.91
CA PRO A 338 6.96 -16.07 14.61
C PRO A 338 7.41 -15.13 13.50
N LEU A 339 8.18 -15.68 12.56
CA LEU A 339 8.62 -14.89 11.43
C LEU A 339 7.39 -14.54 10.59
N ASP A 340 6.77 -15.41 9.81
CA ASP A 340 5.57 -14.96 9.09
C ASP A 340 4.35 -14.75 10.05
N MET A 341 3.86 -13.52 10.25
CA MET A 341 2.68 -13.24 11.09
C MET A 341 1.36 -13.27 10.32
N GLY A 342 1.36 -13.67 9.04
CA GLY A 342 0.16 -13.69 8.19
C GLY A 342 -1.00 -14.54 8.73
N TYR A 343 -0.71 -15.55 9.56
CA TYR A 343 -1.72 -16.38 10.21
C TYR A 343 -2.67 -15.58 11.13
N ALA A 344 -2.24 -14.43 11.66
CA ALA A 344 -3.03 -13.56 12.51
C ALA A 344 -4.32 -13.05 11.84
N PHE A 345 -4.30 -12.87 10.51
CA PHE A 345 -5.48 -12.44 9.75
C PHE A 345 -6.50 -13.55 9.54
N ALA A 346 -6.04 -14.81 9.44
CA ALA A 346 -6.91 -15.97 9.27
C ALA A 346 -7.49 -16.46 10.60
N LEU A 347 -6.76 -16.27 11.71
CA LEU A 347 -7.09 -16.79 13.03
C LEU A 347 -8.54 -16.47 13.49
N PRO A 348 -9.07 -15.24 13.37
CA PRO A 348 -10.45 -14.95 13.78
C PRO A 348 -11.52 -15.78 13.06
N SER A 349 -11.25 -16.27 11.84
CA SER A 349 -12.20 -17.13 11.12
C SER A 349 -12.19 -18.59 11.59
N LEU A 350 -11.14 -19.01 12.28
CA LEU A 350 -10.95 -20.38 12.77
C LEU A 350 -11.39 -20.56 14.23
N VAL A 351 -11.42 -19.47 14.99
CA VAL A 351 -11.80 -19.46 16.40
C VAL A 351 -13.33 -19.59 16.53
N PRO A 352 -13.84 -20.40 17.47
CA PRO A 352 -15.27 -20.48 17.79
C PRO A 352 -15.90 -19.11 18.07
N ALA A 353 -17.15 -18.90 17.64
CA ALA A 353 -17.80 -17.60 17.66
C ALA A 353 -17.96 -17.02 19.09
N ASP A 354 -18.30 -17.87 20.05
CA ASP A 354 -18.45 -17.55 21.48
C ASP A 354 -17.16 -17.04 22.12
N VAL A 355 -16.00 -17.54 21.69
CA VAL A 355 -14.69 -17.05 22.14
C VAL A 355 -14.29 -15.77 21.39
N ARG A 356 -14.67 -15.64 20.13
CA ARG A 356 -14.22 -14.59 19.23
C ARG A 356 -14.88 -13.23 19.46
N GLU A 357 -16.16 -13.19 19.80
CA GLU A 357 -17.00 -11.97 19.78
C GLU A 357 -16.38 -10.80 20.58
N ASP A 358 -15.83 -11.07 21.77
CA ASP A 358 -15.20 -10.04 22.62
C ASP A 358 -13.75 -9.70 22.23
N LEU A 359 -13.17 -10.43 21.27
CA LEU A 359 -11.75 -10.36 20.91
C LEU A 359 -11.49 -9.68 19.56
N VAL A 360 -12.54 -9.35 18.82
CA VAL A 360 -12.48 -8.66 17.51
C VAL A 360 -13.21 -7.33 17.58
N ASP A 361 -12.95 -6.44 16.62
CA ASP A 361 -13.77 -5.24 16.49
C ASP A 361 -15.21 -5.59 16.10
N GLU A 362 -16.17 -4.79 16.55
CA GLU A 362 -17.54 -4.86 16.06
C GLU A 362 -17.54 -4.70 14.53
N PRO A 363 -18.12 -5.64 13.75
CA PRO A 363 -18.13 -5.57 12.30
C PRO A 363 -18.77 -4.27 11.80
N ALA A 364 -17.96 -3.39 11.20
CA ALA A 364 -18.43 -2.16 10.59
C ALA A 364 -18.57 -2.38 9.08
N SER A 365 -19.82 -2.50 8.61
CA SER A 365 -20.12 -2.58 7.18
C SER A 365 -20.31 -1.18 6.62
N PRO A 366 -19.68 -0.82 5.48
CA PRO A 366 -19.90 0.46 4.83
C PRO A 366 -21.39 0.68 4.52
N GLN A 367 -21.89 1.87 4.82
CA GLN A 367 -23.31 2.21 4.64
C GLN A 367 -23.60 2.76 3.24
N TRP A 368 -24.85 2.69 2.80
CA TRP A 368 -25.22 3.42 1.58
C TRP A 368 -25.12 4.93 1.84
N PRO A 369 -24.54 5.73 0.92
CA PRO A 369 -24.35 7.16 1.15
C PRO A 369 -25.68 7.88 1.37
N ALA A 370 -25.79 8.63 2.47
CA ALA A 370 -27.02 9.34 2.83
C ALA A 370 -27.38 10.44 1.81
N SER A 371 -26.39 10.96 1.08
CA SER A 371 -26.60 11.94 0.02
C SER A 371 -27.16 11.33 -1.28
N VAL A 372 -27.29 10.00 -1.38
CA VAL A 372 -27.70 9.30 -2.60
C VAL A 372 -28.94 8.46 -2.35
N VAL A 373 -30.01 8.72 -3.11
CA VAL A 373 -31.23 7.92 -3.07
C VAL A 373 -31.02 6.65 -3.91
N ARG A 374 -30.97 5.49 -3.24
CA ARG A 374 -30.60 4.19 -3.84
C ARG A 374 -31.45 3.75 -5.04
N ASN A 375 -32.74 4.08 -5.03
CA ASN A 375 -33.72 3.66 -6.06
C ASN A 375 -33.98 4.73 -7.12
N ARG A 376 -33.06 5.70 -7.28
CA ARG A 376 -33.12 6.71 -8.32
C ARG A 376 -31.82 6.67 -9.13
N SER A 377 -31.91 7.06 -10.40
CA SER A 377 -30.75 7.29 -11.26
C SER A 377 -29.71 8.15 -10.54
N ILE A 378 -28.46 7.68 -10.48
CA ILE A 378 -27.36 8.42 -9.88
C ILE A 378 -26.94 9.52 -10.85
N ILE A 379 -26.99 9.26 -12.17
CA ILE A 379 -26.76 10.26 -13.22
C ILE A 379 -27.64 11.50 -12.99
N ASN A 380 -28.95 11.32 -12.82
CA ASN A 380 -29.89 12.43 -12.60
C ASN A 380 -29.67 13.15 -11.26
N GLN A 381 -29.20 12.44 -10.23
CA GLN A 381 -28.90 13.04 -8.93
C GLN A 381 -27.66 13.94 -8.99
N VAL A 382 -26.59 13.48 -9.66
CA VAL A 382 -25.36 14.25 -9.85
C VAL A 382 -25.62 15.53 -10.65
N GLN A 383 -26.54 15.50 -11.61
CA GLN A 383 -26.96 16.68 -12.37
C GLN A 383 -27.62 17.77 -11.51
N GLN A 384 -28.27 17.37 -10.42
CA GLN A 384 -28.92 18.32 -9.51
C GLN A 384 -27.92 18.91 -8.51
N LYS A 385 -26.96 18.09 -8.08
CA LYS A 385 -25.98 18.47 -7.06
C LYS A 385 -24.78 17.53 -7.08
N ASP A 386 -23.60 18.07 -6.78
CA ASP A 386 -22.40 17.29 -6.51
C ASP A 386 -22.61 16.27 -5.38
N ILE A 387 -22.06 15.07 -5.57
CA ILE A 387 -22.11 13.97 -4.61
C ILE A 387 -20.70 13.73 -4.08
N LEU A 388 -20.53 13.82 -2.75
CA LEU A 388 -19.29 13.48 -2.07
C LEU A 388 -19.47 12.17 -1.30
N LEU A 389 -18.72 11.15 -1.69
CA LEU A 389 -18.68 9.85 -1.01
C LEU A 389 -17.48 9.78 -0.07
N SER A 390 -17.65 9.17 1.10
CA SER A 390 -16.61 9.00 2.13
C SER A 390 -16.38 7.53 2.49
N TYR A 391 -15.35 6.93 1.92
CA TYR A 391 -14.94 5.56 2.23
C TYR A 391 -14.12 5.52 3.54
N PRO A 392 -14.13 4.42 4.30
CA PRO A 392 -14.97 3.23 4.17
C PRO A 392 -16.32 3.36 4.90
N TYR A 393 -16.64 4.56 5.40
CA TYR A 393 -17.89 4.81 6.15
C TYR A 393 -19.11 4.58 5.25
N GLU A 394 -18.99 4.99 3.99
CA GLU A 394 -19.94 4.75 2.93
C GLU A 394 -19.42 3.71 1.93
N THR A 395 -20.30 3.03 1.21
CA THR A 395 -19.94 2.00 0.24
C THR A 395 -19.55 2.59 -1.11
N MET A 396 -18.55 1.97 -1.75
CA MET A 396 -18.17 2.25 -3.14
C MET A 396 -19.25 1.79 -4.15
N ASP A 397 -20.25 1.02 -3.70
CA ASP A 397 -21.34 0.54 -4.56
C ASP A 397 -22.08 1.67 -5.27
N ALA A 398 -22.18 2.86 -4.68
CA ALA A 398 -22.79 4.02 -5.35
C ALA A 398 -22.03 4.41 -6.63
N PHE A 399 -20.70 4.36 -6.61
CA PHE A 399 -19.91 4.62 -7.81
C PHE A 399 -19.97 3.45 -8.81
N VAL A 400 -20.01 2.21 -8.32
CA VAL A 400 -20.20 1.03 -9.19
C VAL A 400 -21.56 1.08 -9.89
N HIS A 401 -22.63 1.45 -9.17
CA HIS A 401 -23.97 1.64 -9.73
C HIS A 401 -24.00 2.73 -10.79
N LEU A 402 -23.28 3.84 -10.59
CA LEU A 402 -23.15 4.89 -11.62
C LEU A 402 -22.53 4.34 -12.91
N LEU A 403 -21.49 3.51 -12.81
CA LEU A 403 -20.86 2.89 -13.99
C LEU A 403 -21.78 1.85 -14.66
N GLN A 404 -22.53 1.08 -13.88
CA GLN A 404 -23.52 0.14 -14.40
C GLN A 404 -24.68 0.85 -15.10
N GLU A 405 -25.14 1.99 -14.56
CA GLU A 405 -26.11 2.85 -15.21
C GLU A 405 -25.54 3.39 -16.52
N ALA A 406 -24.32 3.93 -16.48
CA ALA A 406 -23.64 4.45 -17.66
C ALA A 406 -23.30 3.40 -18.72
N SER A 407 -23.15 2.12 -18.35
CA SER A 407 -22.83 1.05 -19.31
C SER A 407 -24.00 0.69 -20.21
N VAL A 408 -25.24 0.93 -19.78
CA VAL A 408 -26.46 0.59 -20.53
C VAL A 408 -27.22 1.82 -21.05
N ASP A 409 -26.96 3.01 -20.51
CA ASP A 409 -27.58 4.26 -20.98
C ASP A 409 -27.26 4.51 -22.47
N PRO A 410 -28.27 4.65 -23.35
CA PRO A 410 -28.06 4.89 -24.78
C PRO A 410 -27.47 6.27 -25.09
N ASP A 411 -27.60 7.23 -24.18
CA ASP A 411 -27.06 8.58 -24.35
C ASP A 411 -25.56 8.66 -24.00
N VAL A 412 -25.01 7.67 -23.30
CA VAL A 412 -23.57 7.64 -22.98
C VAL A 412 -22.77 7.28 -24.23
N ILE A 413 -21.86 8.18 -24.61
CA ILE A 413 -20.97 8.01 -25.76
C ILE A 413 -19.65 7.36 -25.35
N SER A 414 -19.06 7.81 -24.24
CA SER A 414 -17.73 7.38 -23.83
C SER A 414 -17.52 7.36 -22.32
N ILE A 415 -16.66 6.45 -21.87
CA ILE A 415 -16.20 6.34 -20.48
C ILE A 415 -14.68 6.29 -20.47
N LYS A 416 -14.05 7.25 -19.81
CA LYS A 416 -12.59 7.30 -19.64
C LYS A 416 -12.23 7.16 -18.17
N ILE A 417 -11.29 6.28 -17.81
CA ILE A 417 -10.95 6.02 -16.40
C ILE A 417 -9.47 5.66 -16.21
N THR A 418 -8.90 6.06 -15.08
CA THR A 418 -7.54 5.67 -14.65
C THR A 418 -7.59 4.50 -13.66
N LEU A 419 -6.92 3.38 -13.99
CA LEU A 419 -6.90 2.16 -13.19
C LEU A 419 -5.48 1.88 -12.68
N TYR A 420 -5.23 2.22 -11.41
CA TYR A 420 -3.93 1.99 -10.77
C TYR A 420 -3.80 0.56 -10.20
N ARG A 421 -4.85 0.08 -9.55
CA ARG A 421 -4.94 -1.26 -8.93
C ARG A 421 -6.39 -1.72 -8.97
N LEU A 422 -6.63 -2.91 -9.47
CA LEU A 422 -7.92 -3.60 -9.39
C LEU A 422 -7.85 -4.76 -8.41
N ALA A 423 -8.99 -5.16 -7.86
CA ALA A 423 -9.11 -6.44 -7.18
C ALA A 423 -9.08 -7.58 -8.21
N SER A 424 -8.78 -8.82 -7.78
CA SER A 424 -8.80 -10.00 -8.67
C SER A 424 -10.16 -10.25 -9.31
N GLN A 425 -11.22 -9.83 -8.62
CA GLN A 425 -12.59 -9.74 -9.13
C GLN A 425 -13.06 -8.31 -8.88
N SER A 426 -13.57 -7.64 -9.91
CA SER A 426 -13.98 -6.23 -9.81
C SER A 426 -15.24 -5.97 -10.62
N ARG A 427 -16.33 -5.61 -9.92
CA ARG A 427 -17.61 -5.26 -10.54
C ARG A 427 -17.51 -3.97 -11.35
N LEU A 428 -16.63 -3.07 -10.92
CA LEU A 428 -16.29 -1.88 -11.69
C LEU A 428 -15.69 -2.23 -13.05
N ALA A 429 -14.74 -3.18 -13.08
CA ALA A 429 -14.13 -3.63 -14.32
C ALA A 429 -15.14 -4.32 -15.23
N ASP A 430 -16.01 -5.16 -14.67
CA ASP A 430 -17.08 -5.82 -15.44
C ASP A 430 -18.06 -4.80 -16.03
N ALA A 431 -18.44 -3.73 -15.30
CA ALA A 431 -19.30 -2.67 -15.81
C ALA A 431 -18.67 -1.91 -17.00
N LEU A 432 -17.36 -1.68 -16.97
CA LEU A 432 -16.63 -1.05 -18.08
C LEU A 432 -16.56 -1.96 -19.31
N ILE A 433 -16.35 -3.26 -19.11
CA ILE A 433 -16.40 -4.26 -20.18
C ILE A 433 -17.79 -4.26 -20.83
N THR A 434 -18.86 -4.33 -20.03
CA THR A 434 -20.24 -4.24 -20.54
C THR A 434 -20.51 -2.95 -21.31
N ALA A 435 -19.94 -1.82 -20.88
CA ALA A 435 -20.07 -0.56 -21.60
C ALA A 435 -19.46 -0.63 -23.01
N ALA A 436 -18.26 -1.23 -23.13
CA ALA A 436 -17.58 -1.43 -24.40
C ALA A 436 -18.34 -2.41 -25.32
N GLU A 437 -18.84 -3.52 -24.76
CA GLU A 437 -19.69 -4.50 -25.48
C GLU A 437 -20.99 -3.86 -25.99
N ASN A 438 -21.53 -2.86 -25.27
CA ASN A 438 -22.66 -2.05 -25.69
C ASN A 438 -22.30 -0.92 -26.67
N GLY A 439 -21.09 -0.92 -27.25
CA GLY A 439 -20.66 0.00 -28.30
C GLY A 439 -20.21 1.39 -27.83
N LYS A 440 -19.97 1.57 -26.53
CA LYS A 440 -19.46 2.84 -25.97
C LYS A 440 -17.94 2.92 -26.12
N ASP A 441 -17.41 4.12 -26.35
CA ASP A 441 -15.95 4.33 -26.38
C ASP A 441 -15.38 4.29 -24.96
N VAL A 442 -14.83 3.14 -24.57
CA VAL A 442 -14.22 2.94 -23.24
C VAL A 442 -12.71 3.06 -23.35
N THR A 443 -12.13 4.05 -22.67
CA THR A 443 -10.68 4.22 -22.55
C THR A 443 -10.22 3.99 -21.12
N ALA A 444 -9.34 3.02 -20.90
CA ALA A 444 -8.79 2.69 -19.60
C ALA A 444 -7.27 2.90 -19.55
N LEU A 445 -6.81 3.76 -18.65
CA LEU A 445 -5.38 3.96 -18.40
C LEU A 445 -4.91 3.01 -17.31
N PHE A 446 -4.08 2.02 -17.65
CA PHE A 446 -3.51 1.06 -16.72
C PHE A 446 -2.10 1.45 -16.27
N GLU A 447 -1.86 1.45 -14.96
CA GLU A 447 -0.51 1.54 -14.40
C GLU A 447 0.03 0.14 -14.12
N LEU A 448 0.69 -0.47 -15.10
CA LEU A 448 1.27 -1.81 -14.94
C LEU A 448 2.49 -1.82 -14.01
N ARG A 449 3.05 -0.66 -13.64
CA ARG A 449 4.18 -0.54 -12.70
C ARG A 449 3.72 -0.49 -11.23
N ALA A 450 2.43 -0.71 -10.96
CA ALA A 450 1.89 -0.78 -9.61
C ALA A 450 2.46 -1.99 -8.88
N ARG A 451 3.29 -1.73 -7.86
CA ARG A 451 4.04 -2.77 -7.14
C ARG A 451 3.12 -3.72 -6.41
N PHE A 452 3.42 -5.01 -6.53
CA PHE A 452 2.74 -6.18 -5.95
C PHE A 452 1.36 -6.52 -6.54
N ASP A 453 0.89 -5.73 -7.50
CA ASP A 453 -0.38 -5.95 -8.21
C ASP A 453 -0.17 -6.17 -9.72
N GLU A 454 1.09 -6.26 -10.18
CA GLU A 454 1.42 -6.26 -11.60
C GLU A 454 0.76 -7.42 -12.36
N ASN A 455 0.75 -8.62 -11.78
CA ASN A 455 0.13 -9.79 -12.42
C ASN A 455 -1.37 -9.59 -12.64
N ASN A 456 -2.07 -9.03 -11.65
CA ASN A 456 -3.51 -8.80 -11.74
C ASN A 456 -3.84 -7.69 -12.75
N ASN A 457 -3.05 -6.60 -12.76
CA ASN A 457 -3.23 -5.53 -13.74
C ASN A 457 -2.97 -6.00 -15.18
N ILE A 458 -1.99 -6.91 -15.39
CA ILE A 458 -1.74 -7.51 -16.70
C ILE A 458 -2.94 -8.34 -17.16
N GLU A 459 -3.51 -9.18 -16.29
CA GLU A 459 -4.70 -10.00 -16.60
C GLU A 459 -5.91 -9.13 -16.97
N TRP A 460 -6.19 -8.09 -16.18
CA TRP A 460 -7.28 -7.16 -16.49
C TRP A 460 -7.07 -6.41 -17.80
N SER A 461 -5.85 -5.98 -18.09
CA SER A 461 -5.57 -5.32 -19.37
C SER A 461 -5.89 -6.21 -20.57
N HIS A 462 -5.65 -7.53 -20.47
CA HIS A 462 -6.02 -8.47 -21.52
C HIS A 462 -7.55 -8.58 -21.69
N ARG A 463 -8.30 -8.67 -20.58
CA ARG A 463 -9.76 -8.73 -20.61
C ARG A 463 -10.39 -7.46 -21.22
N PHE A 464 -9.86 -6.29 -20.90
CA PHE A 464 -10.33 -5.01 -21.45
C PHE A 464 -10.11 -4.94 -22.96
N GLU A 465 -8.94 -5.36 -23.44
CA GLU A 465 -8.60 -5.36 -24.86
C GLU A 465 -9.51 -6.30 -25.65
N GLN A 466 -9.78 -7.50 -25.12
CA GLN A 466 -10.72 -8.45 -25.72
C GLN A 466 -12.15 -7.92 -25.82
N ALA A 467 -12.56 -7.07 -24.88
CA ALA A 467 -13.88 -6.41 -24.89
C ALA A 467 -13.96 -5.19 -25.82
N GLY A 468 -12.86 -4.81 -26.49
CA GLY A 468 -12.82 -3.66 -27.39
C GLY A 468 -12.53 -2.31 -26.69
N CYS A 469 -12.05 -2.32 -25.45
CA CYS A 469 -11.63 -1.10 -24.77
C CYS A 469 -10.30 -0.58 -25.33
N THR A 470 -10.15 0.74 -25.43
CA THR A 470 -8.85 1.38 -25.70
C THR A 470 -8.03 1.40 -24.42
N ILE A 471 -6.80 0.87 -24.48
CA ILE A 471 -5.90 0.82 -23.33
C ILE A 471 -4.74 1.81 -23.50
N ILE A 472 -4.46 2.56 -22.43
CA ILE A 472 -3.29 3.44 -22.34
C ILE A 472 -2.37 2.89 -21.24
N TYR A 473 -1.10 2.62 -21.58
CA TYR A 473 -0.11 2.13 -20.63
C TYR A 473 0.76 3.26 -20.08
N GLY A 474 0.31 3.87 -18.99
CA GLY A 474 1.07 4.90 -18.29
C GLY A 474 1.58 6.04 -19.20
N PHE A 475 2.59 6.74 -18.72
CA PHE A 475 3.34 7.74 -19.46
C PHE A 475 4.82 7.30 -19.40
N HIS A 476 5.62 7.50 -20.46
CA HIS A 476 6.99 6.99 -20.48
C HIS A 476 7.75 7.48 -19.23
N ASP A 477 7.75 8.78 -18.94
CA ASP A 477 8.59 9.33 -17.85
C ASP A 477 7.89 9.46 -16.49
N PHE A 478 6.57 9.24 -16.43
CA PHE A 478 5.79 9.48 -15.22
C PHE A 478 4.84 8.33 -14.90
N LYS A 479 4.71 8.06 -13.60
CA LYS A 479 3.69 7.13 -13.11
C LYS A 479 2.36 7.85 -12.95
N VAL A 480 1.29 7.27 -13.47
CA VAL A 480 -0.05 7.85 -13.35
C VAL A 480 -0.70 7.32 -12.08
N HIS A 481 -0.98 8.23 -11.16
CA HIS A 481 -1.53 7.90 -9.84
C HIS A 481 -2.76 8.76 -9.49
N SER A 482 -3.23 9.59 -10.42
CA SER A 482 -4.56 10.20 -10.39
C SER A 482 -5.67 9.14 -10.34
N LYS A 483 -6.81 9.50 -9.74
CA LYS A 483 -8.03 8.70 -9.80
C LYS A 483 -9.16 9.56 -10.33
N ILE A 484 -9.37 9.44 -11.62
CA ILE A 484 -10.36 10.19 -12.36
C ILE A 484 -11.13 9.26 -13.28
N CYS A 485 -12.44 9.45 -13.32
CA CYS A 485 -13.34 8.85 -14.29
C CYS A 485 -14.20 9.94 -14.93
N SER A 486 -14.37 9.89 -16.25
CA SER A 486 -15.17 10.83 -17.01
C SER A 486 -16.15 10.05 -17.87
N ILE A 487 -17.44 10.30 -17.69
CA ILE A 487 -18.54 9.75 -18.48
C ILE A 487 -19.08 10.89 -19.35
N THR A 488 -19.07 10.70 -20.67
CA THR A 488 -19.58 11.70 -21.62
C THR A 488 -20.91 11.23 -22.20
N ARG A 489 -21.95 12.06 -22.07
CA ARG A 489 -23.30 11.82 -22.55
C ARG A 489 -23.66 12.79 -23.67
N ARG A 490 -24.48 12.33 -24.61
CA ARG A 490 -25.14 13.17 -25.61
C ARG A 490 -26.47 13.65 -25.05
N THR A 491 -26.71 14.95 -25.11
CA THR A 491 -28.01 15.55 -24.78
C THR A 491 -28.47 16.43 -25.94
N PRO A 492 -29.76 16.78 -26.04
CA PRO A 492 -30.24 17.74 -27.05
C PRO A 492 -29.50 19.07 -27.03
N GLU A 493 -29.01 19.50 -25.85
CA GLU A 493 -28.29 20.75 -25.61
C GLU A 493 -26.77 20.65 -25.87
N GLY A 494 -26.26 19.46 -26.19
CA GLY A 494 -24.84 19.21 -26.46
C GLY A 494 -24.24 18.09 -25.62
N LEU A 495 -22.92 18.14 -25.39
CA LEU A 495 -22.23 17.16 -24.56
C LEU A 495 -22.41 17.49 -23.08
N GLN A 496 -22.81 16.48 -22.32
CA GLN A 496 -22.85 16.52 -20.88
C GLN A 496 -21.74 15.63 -20.32
N PHE A 497 -21.13 16.07 -19.23
CA PHE A 497 -20.04 15.35 -18.57
C PHE A 497 -20.44 14.99 -17.14
N ILE A 498 -20.05 13.80 -16.71
CA ILE A 498 -20.07 13.39 -15.31
C ILE A 498 -18.64 13.00 -14.97
N THR A 499 -18.02 13.74 -14.05
CA THR A 499 -16.63 13.54 -13.65
C THR A 499 -16.58 13.05 -12.22
N GLN A 500 -15.88 11.95 -11.99
CA GLN A 500 -15.55 11.46 -10.66
C GLN A 500 -14.06 11.67 -10.39
N LEU A 501 -13.74 12.18 -9.20
CA LEU A 501 -12.39 12.48 -8.72
C LEU A 501 -12.19 11.85 -7.33
N GLY A 502 -11.18 11.00 -7.19
CA GLY A 502 -10.92 10.22 -5.97
C GLY A 502 -9.57 10.51 -5.32
N THR A 503 -9.52 10.54 -3.98
CA THR A 503 -8.25 10.56 -3.24
C THR A 503 -7.59 9.17 -3.18
N GLY A 504 -8.40 8.12 -3.35
CA GLY A 504 -8.02 6.69 -3.29
C GLY A 504 -8.26 5.93 -4.58
N ASN A 505 -7.76 4.69 -4.66
CA ASN A 505 -7.90 3.82 -5.83
C ASN A 505 -9.28 3.12 -5.92
N TYR A 506 -9.58 2.58 -7.10
CA TYR A 506 -10.85 1.90 -7.39
C TYR A 506 -10.87 0.41 -6.97
N ASN A 507 -10.28 0.08 -5.82
CA ASN A 507 -10.25 -1.30 -5.32
C ASN A 507 -11.28 -1.50 -4.20
N GLU A 508 -12.32 -2.28 -4.50
CA GLU A 508 -13.47 -2.55 -3.62
C GLU A 508 -13.08 -3.20 -2.28
N LYS A 509 -11.96 -3.94 -2.22
CA LYS A 509 -11.48 -4.54 -0.97
C LYS A 509 -10.79 -3.50 -0.10
N THR A 510 -9.91 -2.69 -0.67
CA THR A 510 -9.18 -1.64 0.09
C THR A 510 -10.09 -0.50 0.48
N ALA A 511 -11.13 -0.20 -0.31
CA ALA A 511 -12.15 0.81 0.02
C ALA A 511 -12.91 0.52 1.33
N LYS A 512 -12.80 -0.69 1.89
CA LYS A 512 -13.36 -1.05 3.22
C LYS A 512 -12.41 -0.76 4.39
N LEU A 513 -11.15 -0.43 4.11
CA LEU A 513 -10.10 -0.21 5.10
C LEU A 513 -9.48 1.19 5.01
N TYR A 514 -9.48 1.80 3.82
CA TYR A 514 -8.79 3.06 3.53
C TYR A 514 -9.80 4.21 3.62
N THR A 515 -9.43 5.28 4.33
CA THR A 515 -10.28 6.48 4.39
C THR A 515 -10.05 7.37 3.17
N ASP A 516 -11.04 7.51 2.31
CA ASP A 516 -10.90 8.22 1.03
C ASP A 516 -12.17 9.00 0.67
N PHE A 517 -11.99 10.10 -0.05
CA PHE A 517 -13.09 10.88 -0.62
C PHE A 517 -13.21 10.62 -2.12
N SER A 518 -14.45 10.60 -2.61
CA SER A 518 -14.79 10.50 -4.02
C SER A 518 -15.86 11.54 -4.35
N LEU A 519 -15.47 12.60 -5.06
CA LEU A 519 -16.38 13.63 -5.57
C LEU A 519 -16.92 13.19 -6.94
N ILE A 520 -18.23 13.29 -7.14
CA ILE A 520 -18.90 13.08 -8.44
C ILE A 520 -19.65 14.36 -8.77
N THR A 521 -19.37 14.95 -9.94
CA THR A 521 -19.92 16.25 -10.37
C THR A 521 -20.35 16.22 -11.83
N ALA A 522 -21.40 16.99 -12.15
CA ALA A 522 -21.85 17.25 -13.51
C ALA A 522 -21.38 18.62 -14.04
N ASP A 523 -20.45 19.28 -13.34
CA ASP A 523 -19.93 20.58 -13.75
C ASP A 523 -19.18 20.47 -15.10
N PRO A 524 -19.56 21.27 -16.11
CA PRO A 524 -18.99 21.18 -17.44
C PRO A 524 -17.51 21.62 -17.50
N VAL A 525 -17.02 22.44 -16.56
CA VAL A 525 -15.61 22.82 -16.46
C VAL A 525 -14.77 21.63 -16.01
N PHE A 526 -15.22 20.89 -14.99
CA PHE A 526 -14.56 19.64 -14.58
C PHE A 526 -14.56 18.61 -15.72
N GLY A 527 -15.66 18.50 -16.46
CA GLY A 527 -15.75 17.64 -17.65
C GLY A 527 -14.74 18.00 -18.75
N ARG A 528 -14.58 19.29 -19.06
CA ARG A 528 -13.58 19.76 -20.04
C ARG A 528 -12.15 19.52 -19.56
N ASP A 529 -11.86 19.80 -18.29
CA ASP A 529 -10.54 19.52 -17.70
C ASP A 529 -10.22 18.02 -17.71
N ALA A 530 -11.21 17.15 -17.43
CA ALA A 530 -11.05 15.70 -17.50
C ALA A 530 -10.80 15.23 -18.94
N ALA A 531 -11.54 15.77 -19.92
CA ALA A 531 -11.31 15.47 -21.33
C ALA A 531 -9.90 15.90 -21.79
N LEU A 532 -9.45 17.09 -21.37
CA LEU A 532 -8.08 17.57 -21.61
C LEU A 532 -7.06 16.65 -20.93
N PHE A 533 -7.31 16.22 -19.69
CA PHE A 533 -6.45 15.30 -18.96
C PHE A 533 -6.21 14.00 -19.72
N PHE A 534 -7.28 13.30 -20.14
CA PHE A 534 -7.13 12.05 -20.88
C PHE A 534 -6.50 12.26 -22.26
N ARG A 535 -6.78 13.37 -22.94
CA ARG A 535 -6.11 13.73 -24.19
C ARG A 535 -4.61 13.94 -23.99
N SER A 536 -4.23 14.67 -22.94
CA SER A 536 -2.83 14.89 -22.59
C SER A 536 -2.09 13.57 -22.30
N MET A 537 -2.73 12.64 -21.60
CA MET A 537 -2.18 11.30 -21.36
C MET A 537 -2.00 10.49 -22.65
N GLN A 538 -2.98 10.53 -23.57
CA GLN A 538 -2.86 9.87 -24.88
C GLN A 538 -1.75 10.46 -25.75
N LEU A 539 -1.51 11.77 -25.64
CA LEU A 539 -0.49 12.48 -26.39
C LEU A 539 0.87 12.50 -25.69
N GLU A 540 1.02 11.82 -24.55
CA GLU A 540 2.27 11.80 -23.79
C GLU A 540 2.79 13.22 -23.49
N SER A 541 1.86 14.11 -23.09
CA SER A 541 2.11 15.52 -22.90
C SER A 541 1.55 16.03 -21.58
N VAL A 542 2.12 17.14 -21.10
CA VAL A 542 1.71 17.84 -19.88
C VAL A 542 1.10 19.19 -20.26
N SER A 543 -0.10 19.49 -19.77
CA SER A 543 -0.80 20.76 -20.02
C SER A 543 -0.86 21.61 -18.75
N LYS A 544 -0.97 22.94 -18.93
CA LYS A 544 -1.29 23.91 -17.86
C LYS A 544 -2.67 24.54 -18.03
N ASP A 545 -3.42 24.14 -19.06
CA ASP A 545 -4.64 24.83 -19.50
C ASP A 545 -5.90 24.37 -18.71
N TYR A 546 -5.69 23.69 -17.59
CA TYR A 546 -6.75 23.26 -16.69
C TYR A 546 -7.32 24.46 -15.91
N GLN A 547 -8.64 24.51 -15.77
CA GLN A 547 -9.31 25.63 -15.09
C GLN A 547 -9.58 25.35 -13.61
N LYS A 548 -10.07 24.15 -13.29
CA LYS A 548 -10.37 23.70 -11.93
C LYS A 548 -9.39 22.65 -11.43
N LEU A 549 -8.93 21.75 -12.30
CA LEU A 549 -7.93 20.76 -11.93
C LEU A 549 -6.54 21.40 -11.83
N SER A 550 -5.78 20.98 -10.83
CA SER A 550 -4.33 21.17 -10.76
C SER A 550 -3.67 19.82 -10.95
N VAL A 551 -2.84 19.68 -12.00
CA VAL A 551 -2.22 18.41 -12.39
C VAL A 551 -0.71 18.43 -12.12
N ALA A 552 -0.20 17.42 -11.42
CA ALA A 552 1.23 17.19 -11.27
C ALA A 552 1.82 16.59 -12.57
N PRO A 553 3.09 16.87 -12.92
CA PRO A 553 4.12 17.47 -12.07
C PRO A 553 4.17 19.00 -12.06
N ILE A 554 3.27 19.67 -12.78
CA ILE A 554 3.45 21.09 -13.12
C ILE A 554 2.72 22.05 -12.18
N MET A 555 1.49 21.73 -11.80
CA MET A 555 0.60 22.72 -11.18
C MET A 555 0.44 22.54 -9.68
N ILE A 556 0.38 21.31 -9.15
CA ILE A 556 0.02 21.08 -7.75
C ILE A 556 1.01 21.75 -6.79
N LYS A 557 2.33 21.55 -6.98
CA LYS A 557 3.36 22.14 -6.12
C LYS A 557 3.26 23.67 -6.11
N GLN A 558 3.27 24.29 -7.30
CA GLN A 558 3.18 25.74 -7.42
C GLN A 558 1.89 26.27 -6.78
N ARG A 559 0.75 25.62 -7.05
CA ARG A 559 -0.53 26.02 -6.50
C ARG A 559 -0.58 25.99 -4.98
N LEU A 560 0.02 24.97 -4.36
CA LEU A 560 0.14 24.89 -2.90
C LEU A 560 1.03 26.00 -2.34
N CYS A 561 2.14 26.32 -3.02
CA CYS A 561 2.98 27.45 -2.64
C CYS A 561 2.23 28.78 -2.74
N ASP A 562 1.50 29.01 -3.83
CA ASP A 562 0.70 30.24 -4.01
C ASP A 562 -0.37 30.38 -2.92
N LEU A 563 -1.05 29.29 -2.57
CA LEU A 563 -2.05 29.28 -1.49
C LEU A 563 -1.45 29.58 -0.12
N LEU A 564 -0.21 29.15 0.14
CA LEU A 564 0.53 29.53 1.35
C LEU A 564 1.00 30.99 1.30
N ASP A 565 1.44 31.48 0.14
CA ASP A 565 1.82 32.88 -0.06
C ASP A 565 0.64 33.83 0.17
N GLU A 566 -0.58 33.43 -0.23
CA GLU A 566 -1.81 34.15 0.12
C GLU A 566 -1.99 34.25 1.64
N GLN A 567 -1.77 33.16 2.40
CA GLN A 567 -1.86 33.19 3.87
C GLN A 567 -0.74 34.03 4.50
N ILE A 568 0.48 33.97 3.96
CA ILE A 568 1.61 34.82 4.39
C ILE A 568 1.26 36.30 4.23
N ALA A 569 0.65 36.67 3.10
CA ALA A 569 0.23 38.05 2.86
C ALA A 569 -0.84 38.51 3.87
N LEU A 570 -1.80 37.63 4.20
CA LEU A 570 -2.82 37.91 5.22
C LEU A 570 -2.19 38.09 6.61
N ALA A 571 -1.29 37.20 7.02
CA ALA A 571 -0.61 37.28 8.31
C ALA A 571 0.22 38.56 8.46
N ARG A 572 0.99 38.93 7.42
CA ARG A 572 1.75 40.19 7.37
C ARG A 572 0.85 41.42 7.43
N ALA A 573 -0.38 41.32 6.94
CA ALA A 573 -1.38 42.38 7.04
C ALA A 573 -2.15 42.38 8.38
N GLY A 574 -1.79 41.51 9.34
CA GLY A 574 -2.47 41.39 10.63
C GLY A 574 -3.87 40.78 10.54
N ARG A 575 -4.18 40.07 9.45
CA ARG A 575 -5.46 39.38 9.25
C ARG A 575 -5.35 37.90 9.67
N PRO A 576 -6.45 37.25 10.09
CA PRO A 576 -6.44 35.81 10.36
C PRO A 576 -5.93 35.02 9.16
N ALA A 577 -4.93 34.16 9.40
CA ALA A 577 -4.25 33.39 8.38
C ALA A 577 -3.92 32.00 8.93
N CYS A 578 -4.41 30.96 8.27
CA CYS A 578 -4.20 29.59 8.72
C CYS A 578 -4.18 28.60 7.55
N ALA A 579 -3.54 27.47 7.75
CA ALA A 579 -3.59 26.33 6.83
C ALA A 579 -3.81 25.01 7.60
N TYR A 580 -4.72 24.18 7.09
CA TYR A 580 -4.94 22.83 7.60
C TYR A 580 -4.64 21.81 6.52
N LEU A 581 -3.64 20.96 6.74
CA LEU A 581 -3.11 20.04 5.72
C LEU A 581 -3.21 18.60 6.21
N LYS A 582 -4.00 17.75 5.56
CA LYS A 582 -4.01 16.31 5.79
C LYS A 582 -3.36 15.62 4.61
N THR A 583 -2.36 14.80 4.89
CA THR A 583 -1.62 14.04 3.88
C THR A 583 -1.06 12.76 4.49
N ASN A 584 -0.70 11.77 3.68
CA ASN A 584 -0.10 10.55 4.24
C ASN A 584 1.38 10.73 4.53
N SER A 585 2.07 11.61 3.79
CA SER A 585 3.48 11.88 3.99
C SER A 585 3.88 13.26 3.49
N VAL A 586 4.80 13.91 4.18
CA VAL A 586 5.46 15.16 3.78
C VAL A 586 6.97 14.94 3.71
N THR A 587 7.54 15.06 2.51
CA THR A 587 8.98 14.87 2.25
C THR A 587 9.54 15.84 1.21
N ASP A 588 8.69 16.60 0.52
CA ASP A 588 9.13 17.56 -0.48
C ASP A 588 9.77 18.79 0.16
N ARG A 589 10.98 19.14 -0.28
CA ARG A 589 11.78 20.20 0.34
C ARG A 589 11.15 21.58 0.15
N ASP A 590 10.69 21.88 -1.07
CA ASP A 590 10.14 23.19 -1.41
C ASP A 590 8.87 23.48 -0.58
N ILE A 591 8.00 22.49 -0.46
CA ILE A 591 6.79 22.60 0.38
C ILE A 591 7.15 22.77 1.86
N ILE A 592 8.13 22.02 2.38
CA ILE A 592 8.56 22.15 3.79
C ILE A 592 9.14 23.54 4.05
N GLU A 593 9.98 24.06 3.15
CA GLU A 593 10.56 25.41 3.26
C GLU A 593 9.49 26.48 3.19
N LYS A 594 8.47 26.32 2.32
CA LYS A 594 7.33 27.24 2.23
C LYS A 594 6.45 27.21 3.48
N ILE A 595 6.24 26.04 4.10
CA ILE A 595 5.53 25.94 5.39
C ILE A 595 6.32 26.63 6.51
N ALA A 596 7.65 26.47 6.54
CA ALA A 596 8.49 27.18 7.49
C ALA A 596 8.45 28.71 7.26
N GLU A 597 8.44 29.16 6.00
CA GLU A 597 8.21 30.57 5.66
C GLU A 597 6.86 31.09 6.17
N ALA A 598 5.80 30.32 5.98
CA ALA A 598 4.46 30.64 6.49
C ALA A 598 4.45 30.77 8.01
N SER A 599 5.09 29.83 8.71
CA SER A 599 5.24 29.88 10.16
C SER A 599 5.98 31.14 10.62
N ARG A 600 7.13 31.48 10.00
CA ARG A 600 7.88 32.70 10.32
C ARG A 600 7.09 33.99 10.06
N ALA A 601 6.12 33.96 9.15
CA ALA A 601 5.24 35.09 8.88
C ALA A 601 4.05 35.19 9.87
N GLY A 602 3.88 34.23 10.77
CA GLY A 602 2.79 34.18 11.75
C GLY A 602 1.56 33.38 11.29
N VAL A 603 1.65 32.59 10.22
CA VAL A 603 0.55 31.71 9.77
C VAL A 603 0.49 30.48 10.67
N GLU A 604 -0.69 30.18 11.22
CA GLU A 604 -0.92 28.93 11.97
C GLU A 604 -1.12 27.75 11.01
N VAL A 605 -0.26 26.74 11.09
CA VAL A 605 -0.31 25.56 10.21
C VAL A 605 -0.53 24.30 11.03
N THR A 606 -1.69 23.65 10.87
CA THR A 606 -1.97 22.35 11.48
C THR A 606 -1.97 21.24 10.44
N MET A 607 -1.14 20.22 10.65
CA MET A 607 -0.98 19.11 9.72
C MET A 607 -1.40 17.78 10.35
N LEU A 608 -2.24 17.01 9.66
CA LEU A 608 -2.52 15.61 10.00
C LEU A 608 -1.72 14.71 9.04
N VAL A 609 -0.61 14.17 9.54
CA VAL A 609 0.34 13.34 8.78
C VAL A 609 0.44 11.95 9.41
N ARG A 610 -0.26 10.97 8.82
CA ARG A 610 -0.31 9.62 9.38
C ARG A 610 0.99 8.82 9.24
N GLY A 611 1.78 9.10 8.20
CA GLY A 611 3.00 8.38 7.83
C GLY A 611 4.25 9.19 8.12
N ILE A 612 5.02 9.48 7.07
CA ILE A 612 6.32 10.16 7.15
C ILE A 612 6.12 11.67 7.26
N SER A 613 6.73 12.30 8.27
CA SER A 613 6.97 13.74 8.28
C SER A 613 8.45 14.02 8.28
N CYS A 614 8.97 14.61 7.21
CA CYS A 614 10.31 15.19 7.20
C CYS A 614 10.35 16.60 7.78
N LEU A 615 9.18 17.23 8.02
CA LEU A 615 9.07 18.50 8.74
C LEU A 615 9.03 18.23 10.25
N VAL A 616 9.79 19.00 11.01
CA VAL A 616 9.77 19.00 12.48
C VAL A 616 9.05 20.28 12.95
N PRO A 617 7.92 20.17 13.68
CA PRO A 617 7.15 21.30 14.18
C PRO A 617 7.77 21.91 15.45
N GLY A 618 7.36 23.12 15.79
CA GLY A 618 7.64 23.74 17.08
C GLY A 618 9.08 24.23 17.27
N ILE A 619 9.86 24.39 16.19
CA ILE A 619 11.22 24.93 16.26
C ILE A 619 11.15 26.46 16.36
N PRO A 620 11.65 27.09 17.43
CA PRO A 620 11.59 28.54 17.61
C PRO A 620 12.20 29.31 16.43
N GLY A 621 11.51 30.35 15.95
CA GLY A 621 11.96 31.17 14.83
C GLY A 621 11.89 30.50 13.46
N GLU A 622 11.46 29.23 13.36
CA GLU A 622 11.37 28.48 12.11
C GLU A 622 9.98 27.87 11.91
N THR A 623 9.55 26.98 12.81
CA THR A 623 8.30 26.21 12.70
C THR A 623 7.45 26.28 13.97
N GLU A 624 7.62 27.32 14.79
CA GLU A 624 6.89 27.51 16.06
C GLU A 624 5.37 27.58 15.92
N ASN A 625 4.86 28.03 14.76
CA ASN A 625 3.42 28.09 14.44
C ASN A 625 2.94 26.85 13.67
N VAL A 626 3.77 25.80 13.57
CA VAL A 626 3.42 24.54 12.92
C VAL A 626 3.11 23.48 13.97
N ARG A 627 1.98 22.81 13.81
CA ARG A 627 1.57 21.64 14.58
C ARG A 627 1.44 20.43 13.68
N VAL A 628 2.08 19.31 14.01
CA VAL A 628 1.95 18.05 13.25
C VAL A 628 1.39 16.95 14.14
N VAL A 629 0.22 16.44 13.79
CA VAL A 629 -0.45 15.32 14.46
C VAL A 629 -0.59 14.11 13.55
N SER A 630 -0.83 12.94 14.15
CA SER A 630 -1.03 11.68 13.47
C SER A 630 -2.06 10.83 14.19
N VAL A 631 -2.88 10.15 13.40
CA VAL A 631 -3.81 9.13 13.88
C VAL A 631 -3.47 7.81 13.20
N VAL A 632 -3.27 6.76 14.00
CA VAL A 632 -3.14 5.37 13.56
C VAL A 632 -4.16 4.57 14.37
N GLY A 633 -5.16 4.03 13.69
CA GLY A 633 -6.28 3.32 14.31
C GLY A 633 -6.74 2.14 13.46
N ARG A 634 -7.99 1.73 13.65
CA ARG A 634 -8.65 0.62 12.94
C ARG A 634 -8.63 0.81 11.42
N LEU A 635 -8.93 2.02 10.97
CA LEU A 635 -8.93 2.40 9.55
C LEU A 635 -7.62 3.07 9.16
N LEU A 636 -7.24 2.87 7.91
CA LEU A 636 -6.01 3.38 7.34
C LEU A 636 -6.26 4.77 6.75
N GLU A 637 -5.82 5.80 7.49
CA GLU A 637 -6.04 7.21 7.15
C GLU A 637 -5.41 7.60 5.81
N HIS A 638 -6.15 7.73 4.70
CA HIS A 638 -5.54 7.81 3.35
C HIS A 638 -5.86 9.08 2.55
N SER A 639 -6.95 9.78 2.87
CA SER A 639 -7.39 10.98 2.15
C SER A 639 -6.37 12.12 2.26
N ARG A 640 -6.29 12.95 1.22
CA ARG A 640 -5.49 14.19 1.22
C ARG A 640 -6.41 15.40 1.10
N ILE A 641 -6.28 16.32 2.05
CA ILE A 641 -7.15 17.49 2.22
C ILE A 641 -6.27 18.70 2.47
N TYR A 642 -6.47 19.78 1.73
CA TYR A 642 -5.73 21.02 1.92
C TYR A 642 -6.72 22.18 2.09
N VAL A 643 -6.68 22.84 3.24
CA VAL A 643 -7.59 23.93 3.60
C VAL A 643 -6.78 25.19 3.90
N PHE A 644 -7.19 26.32 3.34
CA PHE A 644 -6.53 27.62 3.53
C PHE A 644 -7.56 28.68 3.93
N GLY A 645 -7.24 29.45 4.97
CA GLY A 645 -8.11 30.47 5.56
C GLY A 645 -9.23 29.91 6.46
N GLU A 646 -9.99 30.83 7.05
CA GLU A 646 -11.10 30.54 7.98
C GLU A 646 -12.46 31.02 7.46
N GLY A 647 -13.53 30.74 8.22
CA GLY A 647 -14.88 31.20 7.87
C GLY A 647 -15.41 30.67 6.54
N GLU A 648 -16.25 31.46 5.88
CA GLU A 648 -16.91 31.13 4.61
C GLU A 648 -15.98 31.25 3.39
N GLU A 649 -14.93 32.07 3.50
CA GLU A 649 -13.89 32.30 2.49
C GLU A 649 -12.85 31.17 2.42
N ARG A 650 -12.96 30.16 3.30
CA ARG A 650 -12.04 29.03 3.31
C ARG A 650 -12.04 28.30 1.97
N LYS A 651 -10.85 28.06 1.44
CA LYS A 651 -10.63 27.25 0.24
C LYS A 651 -10.33 25.82 0.68
N VAL A 652 -11.08 24.84 0.14
CA VAL A 652 -10.91 23.42 0.47
C VAL A 652 -10.57 22.67 -0.81
N PHE A 653 -9.50 21.89 -0.77
CA PHE A 653 -9.04 21.06 -1.86
C PHE A 653 -8.94 19.60 -1.43
N LEU A 654 -9.25 18.70 -2.34
CA LEU A 654 -8.94 17.27 -2.25
C LEU A 654 -7.87 16.93 -3.28
N SER A 655 -7.08 15.89 -3.00
CA SER A 655 -6.01 15.49 -3.91
C SER A 655 -5.71 13.99 -3.85
N SER A 656 -5.18 13.46 -4.97
CA SER A 656 -4.53 12.16 -5.00
C SER A 656 -3.05 12.21 -4.59
N ALA A 657 -2.43 13.40 -4.57
CA ALA A 657 -1.02 13.60 -4.27
C ALA A 657 -0.77 13.79 -2.77
N ASP A 658 0.24 13.08 -2.26
CA ASP A 658 0.91 13.43 -1.01
C ASP A 658 1.92 14.57 -1.22
N LEU A 659 2.37 15.20 -0.12
CA LEU A 659 3.40 16.26 -0.15
C LEU A 659 4.82 15.67 -0.27
N MET A 660 5.03 14.80 -1.26
CA MET A 660 6.31 14.15 -1.54
C MET A 660 6.82 14.53 -2.92
N THR A 661 8.14 14.69 -3.06
CA THR A 661 8.81 15.01 -4.33
C THR A 661 8.39 14.07 -5.46
N ARG A 662 8.28 12.77 -5.19
CA ARG A 662 7.83 11.80 -6.21
C ARG A 662 6.38 12.03 -6.69
N ASN A 663 5.50 12.53 -5.82
CA ASN A 663 4.10 12.78 -6.16
C ASN A 663 3.92 14.13 -6.85
N LEU A 664 4.69 15.12 -6.43
CA LEU A 664 4.61 16.47 -6.96
C LEU A 664 5.41 16.68 -8.24
N ASP A 665 6.50 15.93 -8.46
CA ASP A 665 7.44 16.18 -9.57
C ASP A 665 7.64 14.97 -10.51
N LYS A 666 7.26 13.75 -10.09
CA LYS A 666 7.55 12.50 -10.82
C LYS A 666 6.32 11.62 -11.09
N ARG A 667 5.13 12.14 -10.81
CA ARG A 667 3.86 11.46 -11.05
C ARG A 667 2.85 12.40 -11.67
N VAL A 668 1.90 11.79 -12.36
CA VAL A 668 0.67 12.45 -12.76
C VAL A 668 -0.35 12.23 -11.65
N GLU A 669 -0.67 13.31 -10.94
CA GLU A 669 -1.61 13.38 -9.83
C GLU A 669 -2.57 14.55 -10.07
N ILE A 670 -3.70 14.56 -9.37
CA ILE A 670 -4.70 15.61 -9.49
C ILE A 670 -5.05 16.21 -8.12
N MET A 671 -5.32 17.50 -8.11
CA MET A 671 -5.89 18.25 -6.98
C MET A 671 -7.03 19.12 -7.51
N TRP A 672 -8.12 19.22 -6.76
CA TRP A 672 -9.32 19.95 -7.19
C TRP A 672 -10.00 20.67 -6.02
N PRO A 673 -10.67 21.80 -6.28
CA PRO A 673 -11.44 22.50 -5.27
C PRO A 673 -12.75 21.76 -4.95
N VAL A 674 -13.21 21.88 -3.71
CA VAL A 674 -14.54 21.45 -3.26
C VAL A 674 -15.42 22.69 -3.12
N GLU A 675 -16.24 22.95 -4.13
CA GLU A 675 -17.02 24.18 -4.24
C GLU A 675 -18.44 24.05 -3.65
N ASP A 676 -19.04 22.85 -3.73
CA ASP A 676 -20.36 22.62 -3.13
C ASP A 676 -20.31 22.88 -1.60
N PRO A 677 -21.17 23.77 -1.06
CA PRO A 677 -21.13 24.13 0.35
C PRO A 677 -21.34 22.96 1.31
N GLN A 678 -22.15 21.95 0.95
CA GLN A 678 -22.40 20.80 1.80
C GLN A 678 -21.20 19.83 1.78
N ALA A 679 -20.66 19.53 0.60
CA ALA A 679 -19.44 18.75 0.46
C ALA A 679 -18.27 19.39 1.22
N ARG A 680 -18.09 20.70 1.07
CA ARG A 680 -17.08 21.48 1.80
C ARG A 680 -17.24 21.37 3.31
N LYS A 681 -18.48 21.50 3.82
CA LYS A 681 -18.79 21.32 5.23
C LYS A 681 -18.47 19.90 5.71
N SER A 682 -18.80 18.87 4.94
CA SER A 682 -18.51 17.47 5.29
C SER A 682 -17.00 17.21 5.41
N VAL A 683 -16.20 17.69 4.45
CA VAL A 683 -14.73 17.55 4.48
C VAL A 683 -14.12 18.26 5.69
N VAL A 684 -14.56 19.49 5.97
CA VAL A 684 -14.10 20.25 7.14
C VAL A 684 -14.49 19.56 8.45
N THR A 685 -15.74 19.10 8.56
CA THR A 685 -16.24 18.39 9.75
C THR A 685 -15.43 17.13 9.99
N TYR A 686 -15.17 16.34 8.96
CA TYR A 686 -14.31 15.16 9.04
C TYR A 686 -12.92 15.53 9.59
N PHE A 687 -12.27 16.56 9.03
CA PHE A 687 -10.95 17.00 9.50
C PHE A 687 -10.98 17.41 10.98
N GLN A 688 -11.98 18.19 11.39
CA GLN A 688 -12.15 18.64 12.78
C GLN A 688 -12.40 17.47 13.74
N THR A 689 -13.24 16.51 13.35
CA THR A 689 -13.46 15.28 14.11
C THR A 689 -12.15 14.53 14.34
N MET A 690 -11.33 14.38 13.30
CA MET A 690 -10.01 13.74 13.42
C MET A 690 -9.05 14.52 14.34
N LEU A 691 -9.08 15.86 14.33
CA LEU A 691 -8.28 16.67 15.25
C LEU A 691 -8.75 16.60 16.71
N SER A 692 -10.02 16.29 16.94
CA SER A 692 -10.60 16.13 18.28
C SER A 692 -10.38 14.75 18.90
N ASP A 693 -9.73 13.84 18.16
CA ASP A 693 -9.38 12.51 18.64
C ASP A 693 -8.50 12.59 19.91
N THR A 694 -8.88 11.85 20.94
CA THR A 694 -8.12 11.77 22.20
C THR A 694 -7.62 10.35 22.48
N ALA A 695 -8.10 9.35 21.73
CA ALA A 695 -7.75 7.95 21.90
C ALA A 695 -6.45 7.60 21.17
N LYS A 696 -6.35 7.99 19.91
CA LYS A 696 -5.33 7.59 18.92
C LYS A 696 -4.46 8.74 18.43
N LEU A 697 -4.87 9.99 18.63
CA LEU A 697 -4.10 11.17 18.24
C LEU A 697 -2.74 11.22 18.95
N ARG A 698 -1.69 11.42 18.16
CA ARG A 698 -0.32 11.65 18.63
C ARG A 698 0.25 12.89 17.96
N GLU A 699 1.05 13.64 18.69
CA GLU A 699 1.66 14.88 18.22
C GLU A 699 3.18 14.69 18.09
N LEU A 700 3.74 15.18 16.98
CA LEU A 700 5.18 15.19 16.73
C LEU A 700 5.79 16.35 17.52
N LEU A 701 6.78 16.06 18.33
CA LEU A 701 7.48 17.03 19.16
C LEU A 701 8.72 17.59 18.45
N PRO A 702 9.27 18.74 18.92
CA PRO A 702 10.47 19.36 18.36
C PRO A 702 11.73 18.47 18.39
N ASP A 703 11.76 17.45 19.24
CA ASP A 703 12.85 16.48 19.33
C ASP A 703 12.71 15.29 18.33
N GLY A 704 11.66 15.31 17.51
CA GLY A 704 11.37 14.26 16.53
C GLY A 704 10.62 13.04 17.10
N THR A 705 10.30 13.03 18.40
CA THR A 705 9.51 11.96 19.03
C THR A 705 8.02 12.26 18.95
N TYR A 706 7.18 11.23 19.13
CA TYR A 706 5.73 11.38 19.20
C TYR A 706 5.25 11.25 20.65
N THR A 707 4.31 12.11 21.07
CA THR A 707 3.61 11.99 22.37
C THR A 707 3.05 10.59 22.57
N ARG A 708 2.89 10.10 23.80
CA ARG A 708 2.40 8.72 24.04
C ARG A 708 0.94 8.53 23.60
N LEU A 709 0.53 7.28 23.36
CA LEU A 709 -0.87 6.95 23.12
C LEU A 709 -1.74 7.40 24.31
N GLY A 710 -2.91 7.98 24.02
CA GLY A 710 -3.79 8.55 25.05
C GLY A 710 -3.29 9.83 25.71
N HIS A 711 -2.27 10.51 25.15
CA HIS A 711 -1.74 11.76 25.71
C HIS A 711 -2.80 12.86 25.86
N PHE A 712 -3.77 12.91 24.96
CA PHE A 712 -4.85 13.90 24.96
C PHE A 712 -6.09 13.46 25.76
N LEU A 713 -6.02 12.33 26.48
CA LEU A 713 -7.07 11.95 27.40
C LEU A 713 -7.07 12.93 28.59
N GLY A 714 -8.06 13.81 28.62
CA GLY A 714 -8.27 14.69 29.76
C GLY A 714 -8.63 13.91 31.03
N THR A 715 -8.50 14.56 32.19
CA THR A 715 -9.00 14.03 33.46
C THR A 715 -10.42 14.55 33.73
N ALA A 716 -11.28 13.68 34.27
CA ALA A 716 -12.59 14.03 34.78
C ALA A 716 -12.47 14.66 36.17
N GLU A 717 -13.57 15.23 36.67
CA GLU A 717 -13.61 15.94 37.97
C GLU A 717 -13.29 15.04 39.17
N ASP A 718 -13.46 13.72 39.02
CA ASP A 718 -13.11 12.68 39.99
C ASP A 718 -11.63 12.24 39.92
N GLY A 719 -10.83 12.85 39.04
CA GLY A 719 -9.43 12.51 38.80
C GLY A 719 -9.21 11.30 37.88
N MET A 720 -10.28 10.64 37.40
CA MET A 720 -10.17 9.52 36.46
C MET A 720 -9.99 10.00 35.02
N PRO A 721 -9.36 9.22 34.12
CA PRO A 721 -9.31 9.59 32.71
C PRO A 721 -10.71 9.70 32.12
N LYS A 722 -10.99 10.78 31.38
CA LYS A 722 -12.21 10.91 30.58
C LYS A 722 -12.29 9.74 29.59
N ARG A 723 -13.53 9.38 29.22
CA ARG A 723 -13.76 8.35 28.21
C ARG A 723 -13.04 8.75 26.91
N PRO A 724 -12.23 7.85 26.32
CA PRO A 724 -11.55 8.13 25.06
C PRO A 724 -12.55 8.47 23.96
N PHE A 725 -12.24 9.51 23.19
CA PHE A 725 -12.94 9.83 21.95
C PHE A 725 -12.08 9.32 20.78
N ASP A 726 -12.58 8.27 20.11
CA ASP A 726 -12.01 7.72 18.89
C ASP A 726 -12.79 8.29 17.69
N ALA A 727 -12.09 9.03 16.83
CA ALA A 727 -12.68 9.70 15.70
C ALA A 727 -13.19 8.73 14.63
N GLN A 728 -12.51 7.61 14.40
CA GLN A 728 -12.90 6.64 13.38
C GLN A 728 -14.17 5.91 13.80
N ASP A 729 -14.27 5.49 15.06
CA ASP A 729 -15.48 4.89 15.62
C ASP A 729 -16.66 5.87 15.56
N ARG A 730 -16.42 7.15 15.86
CA ARG A 730 -17.45 8.18 15.76
C ARG A 730 -17.98 8.31 14.33
N LEU A 731 -17.08 8.39 13.35
CA LEU A 731 -17.44 8.54 11.94
C LEU A 731 -18.16 7.30 11.38
N ILE A 732 -17.77 6.09 11.83
CA ILE A 732 -18.52 4.86 11.54
C ILE A 732 -19.95 4.98 12.05
N ARG A 733 -20.15 5.33 13.33
CA ARG A 733 -21.49 5.48 13.91
C ARG A 733 -22.31 6.57 13.21
N ASP A 734 -21.71 7.71 12.89
CA ASP A 734 -22.39 8.80 12.20
C ASP A 734 -22.91 8.35 10.81
N ALA A 735 -22.17 7.50 10.10
CA ALA A 735 -22.64 6.96 8.81
C ALA A 735 -23.84 6.00 8.97
N TYR A 736 -23.86 5.17 10.02
CA TYR A 736 -25.04 4.33 10.33
C TYR A 736 -26.26 5.19 10.65
N VAL A 737 -26.11 6.20 11.51
CA VAL A 737 -27.20 7.13 11.87
C VAL A 737 -27.70 7.89 10.64
N ALA A 738 -26.79 8.37 9.78
CA ALA A 738 -27.16 9.06 8.54
C ALA A 738 -27.95 8.15 7.60
N ALA A 739 -27.53 6.89 7.44
CA ALA A 739 -28.21 5.92 6.61
C ALA A 739 -29.63 5.61 7.12
N GLU A 740 -29.81 5.41 8.42
CA GLU A 740 -31.12 5.18 9.05
C GLU A 740 -32.10 6.34 8.81
N HIS A 741 -31.62 7.59 8.87
CA HIS A 741 -32.44 8.78 8.62
C HIS A 741 -32.85 8.96 7.15
N THR A 742 -32.19 8.27 6.22
CA THR A 742 -32.47 8.35 4.78
C THR A 742 -33.32 7.20 4.24
N LEU A 743 -33.58 6.16 5.04
CA LEU A 743 -34.55 5.13 4.68
C LEU A 743 -35.92 5.80 4.48
N PRO A 744 -36.62 5.55 3.35
CA PRO A 744 -37.99 6.02 3.20
C PRO A 744 -38.81 5.52 4.39
N SER A 745 -39.61 6.39 5.02
CA SER A 745 -40.54 5.94 6.05
C SER A 745 -41.33 4.74 5.50
N ALA A 746 -41.64 3.75 6.33
CA ALA A 746 -42.38 2.55 5.92
C ALA A 746 -43.67 2.83 5.10
N ALA A 747 -44.19 4.06 5.14
CA ALA A 747 -45.29 4.53 4.30
C ALA A 747 -44.97 4.59 2.80
N TYR A 748 -43.71 4.86 2.39
CA TYR A 748 -43.31 4.92 0.98
C TYR A 748 -43.29 3.53 0.35
N ASP A 749 -42.78 2.53 1.08
CA ASP A 749 -42.72 1.13 0.66
C ASP A 749 -44.13 0.51 0.54
N PHE A 750 -45.05 0.91 1.41
CA PHE A 750 -46.45 0.51 1.32
C PHE A 750 -47.15 1.08 0.08
N ALA A 751 -46.99 2.39 -0.18
CA ALA A 751 -47.59 3.05 -1.35
C ALA A 751 -47.03 2.52 -2.68
N GLN A 752 -45.75 2.14 -2.71
CA GLN A 752 -45.11 1.60 -3.90
C GLN A 752 -45.55 0.15 -4.17
N ARG A 753 -45.73 -0.68 -3.12
CA ARG A 753 -46.35 -2.01 -3.24
C ARG A 753 -47.81 -1.93 -3.69
N GLN A 754 -48.56 -0.94 -3.22
CA GLN A 754 -49.95 -0.74 -3.64
C GLN A 754 -50.05 -0.34 -5.11
N LYS A 755 -49.14 0.52 -5.59
CA LYS A 755 -49.02 0.88 -7.02
C LYS A 755 -48.59 -0.28 -7.90
N LEU A 756 -47.64 -1.10 -7.43
CA LEU A 756 -47.21 -2.28 -8.17
C LEU A 756 -48.31 -3.33 -8.26
N SER A 757 -49.08 -3.52 -7.18
CA SER A 757 -50.25 -4.42 -7.15
C SER A 757 -51.32 -3.98 -8.15
N THR A 758 -51.63 -2.68 -8.19
CA THR A 758 -52.63 -2.14 -9.14
C THR A 758 -52.15 -2.19 -10.59
N GLN A 759 -50.85 -2.04 -10.85
CA GLN A 759 -50.28 -2.22 -12.19
C GLN A 759 -50.30 -3.69 -12.64
N ILE A 760 -50.03 -4.63 -11.73
CA ILE A 760 -50.10 -6.07 -12.04
C ILE A 760 -51.54 -6.50 -12.29
N GLU A 761 -52.51 -5.98 -11.53
CA GLU A 761 -53.94 -6.22 -11.75
C GLU A 761 -54.41 -5.68 -13.11
N ALA A 762 -53.99 -4.46 -13.49
CA ALA A 762 -54.32 -3.89 -14.79
C ALA A 762 -53.70 -4.66 -15.98
N MET A 763 -52.44 -5.12 -15.84
CA MET A 763 -51.78 -5.95 -16.85
C MET A 763 -52.42 -7.36 -16.96
N ALA A 764 -52.97 -7.88 -15.86
CA ALA A 764 -53.68 -9.16 -15.88
C ALA A 764 -55.07 -9.05 -16.53
N GLU A 765 -55.76 -7.91 -16.37
CA GLU A 765 -57.02 -7.63 -17.08
C GLU A 765 -56.79 -7.47 -18.59
N GLU A 766 -55.75 -6.73 -19.02
CA GLU A 766 -55.41 -6.61 -20.45
C GLU A 766 -55.05 -7.96 -21.09
N ALA A 767 -54.35 -8.84 -20.36
CA ALA A 767 -53.98 -10.17 -20.86
C ALA A 767 -55.17 -11.15 -20.96
N MET A 768 -56.27 -10.90 -20.25
CA MET A 768 -57.49 -11.73 -20.35
C MET A 768 -58.38 -11.33 -21.53
N ASP A 769 -58.31 -10.09 -22.01
CA ASP A 769 -59.08 -9.60 -23.16
C ASP A 769 -58.49 -10.06 -24.52
N ASP A 770 -57.21 -10.47 -24.56
CA ASP A 770 -56.49 -10.90 -25.78
C ASP A 770 -56.50 -12.43 -26.02
N MET A 771 -57.25 -13.21 -25.24
CA MET A 771 -57.35 -14.66 -25.45
C MET A 771 -58.41 -15.05 -26.49
N VAL A 772 -57.95 -15.41 -27.69
CA VAL A 772 -58.74 -16.07 -28.75
C VAL A 772 -59.37 -17.37 -28.23
N THR A 773 -60.67 -17.55 -28.44
CA THR A 773 -61.42 -18.73 -27.97
C THR A 773 -61.18 -19.96 -28.86
N ARG A 774 -61.32 -21.13 -28.23
CA ARG A 774 -61.03 -22.45 -28.79
C ARG A 774 -61.87 -22.85 -30.02
N ASP A 775 -62.93 -22.09 -30.33
CA ASP A 775 -63.84 -22.37 -31.44
C ASP A 775 -63.32 -21.87 -32.80
N GLU A 776 -62.32 -20.98 -32.83
CA GLU A 776 -61.75 -20.44 -34.09
C GLU A 776 -60.60 -21.30 -34.67
N LEU A 777 -60.07 -22.25 -33.89
CA LEU A 777 -58.92 -23.10 -34.28
C LEU A 777 -59.32 -24.42 -34.97
N ASP A 778 -60.58 -24.84 -34.92
CA ASP A 778 -61.06 -26.11 -35.48
C ASP A 778 -61.60 -26.02 -36.93
N ALA A 779 -61.48 -24.87 -37.61
CA ALA A 779 -62.09 -24.63 -38.92
C ALA A 779 -61.19 -24.81 -40.16
N VAL A 780 -59.99 -25.38 -40.04
CA VAL A 780 -59.09 -25.56 -41.21
C VAL A 780 -58.65 -27.02 -41.37
N ALA A 781 -59.13 -27.68 -42.42
CA ALA A 781 -58.85 -29.08 -42.75
C ALA A 781 -57.52 -29.28 -43.55
N PRO A 782 -56.92 -30.49 -43.56
CA PRO A 782 -55.55 -30.74 -44.02
C PRO A 782 -55.41 -31.56 -45.33
N VAL A 783 -54.26 -31.47 -46.02
CA VAL A 783 -53.72 -32.48 -47.00
C VAL A 783 -52.17 -32.34 -47.07
N ALA A 784 -51.37 -33.26 -46.47
CA ALA A 784 -50.61 -34.42 -47.02
C ALA A 784 -49.30 -34.06 -47.80
N HIS A 785 -48.14 -34.74 -47.72
CA HIS A 785 -47.75 -36.12 -47.41
C HIS A 785 -46.25 -36.23 -47.02
N GLU A 786 -45.92 -37.28 -46.24
CA GLU A 786 -44.69 -38.14 -46.19
C GLU A 786 -43.27 -37.54 -46.14
N ASP A 787 -42.24 -38.09 -45.48
CA ASP A 787 -41.98 -39.07 -44.40
C ASP A 787 -40.49 -39.44 -44.62
N ALA A 788 -39.63 -39.38 -43.59
CA ALA A 788 -38.57 -40.37 -43.34
C ALA A 788 -37.69 -39.99 -42.14
N ARG A 789 -38.04 -40.59 -40.99
CA ARG A 789 -37.20 -41.37 -40.06
C ARG A 789 -35.89 -40.72 -39.55
N ALA A 790 -35.82 -40.33 -38.27
CA ALA A 790 -35.60 -41.15 -37.07
C ALA A 790 -34.15 -41.65 -36.96
N ALA A 791 -33.47 -41.72 -35.83
CA ALA A 791 -33.59 -41.24 -34.44
C ALA A 791 -32.33 -41.80 -33.75
N ASP A 792 -32.02 -41.28 -32.56
CA ASP A 792 -31.21 -41.91 -31.51
C ASP A 792 -29.68 -41.97 -31.72
N GLU A 793 -28.83 -41.84 -30.71
CA GLU A 793 -28.95 -41.43 -29.30
C GLU A 793 -27.49 -41.30 -28.80
N ASP A 794 -27.39 -40.69 -27.62
CA ASP A 794 -26.44 -41.00 -26.56
C ASP A 794 -25.14 -40.19 -26.38
N ALA A 795 -24.96 -39.86 -25.11
CA ALA A 795 -23.91 -39.09 -24.50
C ALA A 795 -22.91 -40.01 -23.79
N GLY A 796 -21.64 -39.63 -23.72
CA GLY A 796 -20.67 -40.41 -22.92
C GLY A 796 -19.24 -39.90 -22.91
N THR A 797 -18.93 -39.07 -21.91
CA THR A 797 -17.71 -39.04 -21.08
C THR A 797 -16.30 -39.39 -21.64
N ALA A 798 -15.40 -38.41 -21.42
CA ALA A 798 -14.07 -38.51 -20.77
C ALA A 798 -12.78 -38.90 -21.55
N ALA A 799 -11.72 -38.17 -21.16
CA ALA A 799 -10.28 -38.47 -21.18
C ALA A 799 -9.44 -38.13 -22.45
N ALA A 800 -8.45 -37.26 -22.21
CA ALA A 800 -7.23 -37.04 -23.01
C ALA A 800 -6.25 -38.24 -22.85
N PRO A 801 -5.01 -38.24 -23.39
CA PRO A 801 -4.34 -37.37 -24.38
C PRO A 801 -3.68 -38.20 -25.53
N ASP A 802 -3.07 -37.54 -26.53
CA ASP A 802 -1.72 -37.90 -27.03
C ASP A 802 -1.31 -37.05 -28.24
N HIS A 803 -0.19 -36.34 -28.08
CA HIS A 803 0.73 -35.93 -29.15
C HIS A 803 1.56 -37.17 -29.54
N PRO A 804 2.05 -37.34 -30.78
CA PRO A 804 3.12 -36.47 -31.30
C PRO A 804 3.20 -36.34 -32.84
N GLY A 805 4.10 -35.46 -33.30
CA GLY A 805 4.80 -35.69 -34.58
C GLY A 805 4.79 -34.53 -35.58
N ILE A 806 5.75 -33.61 -35.41
CA ILE A 806 6.26 -32.76 -36.49
C ILE A 806 7.17 -33.65 -37.38
N PRO A 807 7.19 -33.45 -38.70
CA PRO A 807 8.42 -32.96 -39.33
C PRO A 807 8.19 -31.84 -40.35
N ALA A 808 9.23 -31.04 -40.50
CA ALA A 808 9.29 -29.79 -41.24
C ALA A 808 9.52 -29.96 -42.77
N CYS A 809 9.09 -28.92 -43.48
CA CYS A 809 9.63 -28.33 -44.73
C CYS A 809 9.81 -29.16 -46.01
N SER A 810 9.03 -28.85 -47.04
CA SER A 810 9.48 -28.51 -48.41
C SER A 810 8.26 -28.08 -49.25
N ALA A 811 8.15 -26.83 -49.69
CA ALA A 811 8.73 -26.23 -50.90
C ALA A 811 8.10 -26.73 -52.22
N LYS A 812 7.36 -25.85 -52.91
CA LYS A 812 7.59 -25.38 -54.30
C LYS A 812 6.30 -25.05 -55.06
N ALA A 813 6.45 -23.99 -55.86
CA ALA A 813 5.83 -23.72 -57.16
C ALA A 813 4.31 -23.51 -57.17
N GLY A 814 3.75 -22.56 -57.90
CA GLY A 814 4.29 -21.74 -58.98
C GLY A 814 3.17 -21.51 -60.00
N ALA A 815 3.17 -20.31 -60.60
CA ALA A 815 2.45 -19.92 -61.83
C ALA A 815 0.91 -20.09 -61.82
N GLY A 816 0.11 -19.15 -62.32
CA GLY A 816 0.37 -17.96 -63.11
C GLY A 816 -0.95 -17.50 -63.74
N ALA A 817 -0.84 -16.43 -64.54
CA ALA A 817 -1.84 -15.87 -65.45
C ALA A 817 -3.03 -15.14 -64.76
N THR A 818 -3.42 -13.93 -65.14
CA THR A 818 -3.11 -13.11 -66.32
C THR A 818 -3.69 -11.72 -66.11
N ALA A 819 -2.92 -10.71 -66.56
CA ALA A 819 -3.30 -9.51 -67.34
C ALA A 819 -4.39 -8.57 -66.78
N GLU A 820 -4.34 -7.25 -66.91
CA GLU A 820 -3.52 -6.19 -67.53
C GLU A 820 -4.34 -4.91 -67.24
N ALA A 821 -3.88 -3.65 -67.22
CA ALA A 821 -2.60 -2.99 -67.33
C ALA A 821 -2.82 -1.49 -67.05
N ALA A 822 -1.72 -0.84 -66.67
CA ALA A 822 -1.28 0.52 -67.05
C ALA A 822 -2.02 1.74 -66.45
N ALA A 823 -1.36 2.86 -66.10
CA ALA A 823 0.01 3.33 -66.33
C ALA A 823 0.37 4.32 -65.18
N ALA A 824 1.58 4.28 -64.62
CA ALA A 824 2.74 5.15 -64.94
C ALA A 824 2.41 6.66 -64.76
N SER A 825 3.16 7.49 -64.05
CA SER A 825 4.63 7.59 -63.98
C SER A 825 5.01 8.66 -62.95
N ASP A 826 6.02 8.37 -62.12
CA ASP A 826 6.98 9.34 -61.58
C ASP A 826 7.94 9.74 -62.73
N PRO A 827 8.65 10.90 -62.73
CA PRO A 827 9.70 11.12 -61.72
C PRO A 827 10.12 12.58 -61.39
N THR A 828 10.85 12.69 -60.26
CA THR A 828 12.05 13.53 -59.99
C THR A 828 12.02 15.05 -60.25
N ASP A 829 12.26 15.84 -59.20
CA ASP A 829 13.50 16.63 -59.05
C ASP A 829 13.61 17.29 -57.66
N ALA A 830 14.83 17.35 -57.14
CA ALA A 830 15.28 18.18 -56.01
C ALA A 830 16.27 19.23 -56.55
N PRO A 831 16.88 20.11 -55.74
CA PRO A 831 16.46 20.87 -54.55
C PRO A 831 16.54 22.40 -54.89
N ILE A 832 16.48 23.31 -53.89
CA ILE A 832 17.35 24.53 -53.75
C ILE A 832 16.72 25.72 -52.95
N HIS A 833 17.55 26.24 -52.04
CA HIS A 833 17.70 27.60 -51.47
C HIS A 833 16.88 28.13 -50.28
N SER A 834 17.60 29.04 -49.61
CA SER A 834 17.64 29.47 -48.22
C SER A 834 17.52 30.99 -48.11
N ALA A 835 17.14 31.44 -46.90
CA ALA A 835 17.61 32.65 -46.21
C ALA A 835 17.08 34.06 -46.60
N ALA A 836 16.54 34.75 -45.59
CA ALA A 836 16.91 36.11 -45.11
C ALA A 836 16.04 36.43 -43.87
N SER A 837 16.52 36.49 -42.61
CA SER A 837 17.45 37.43 -41.93
C SER A 837 16.88 38.83 -41.66
N VAL A 838 16.67 39.18 -40.39
CA VAL A 838 17.08 40.48 -39.80
C VAL A 838 17.56 40.24 -38.36
N GLN A 839 18.78 40.66 -38.09
CA GLN A 839 19.45 40.79 -36.78
C GLN A 839 19.11 42.15 -36.16
N GLU A 840 19.14 42.27 -34.83
CA GLU A 840 20.04 43.23 -34.16
C GLU A 840 20.20 42.92 -32.65
N ALA A 841 21.29 43.44 -32.10
CA ALA A 841 22.16 42.89 -31.07
C ALA A 841 22.12 43.72 -29.75
N PRO A 842 22.96 43.43 -28.73
CA PRO A 842 22.66 43.63 -27.30
C PRO A 842 23.36 44.82 -26.63
N ALA A 843 23.06 45.05 -25.34
CA ALA A 843 23.89 45.85 -24.45
C ALA A 843 23.91 45.32 -22.99
N GLN A 844 25.13 45.11 -22.48
CA GLN A 844 25.59 45.22 -21.08
C GLN A 844 26.73 46.28 -21.09
N PRO A 845 27.41 46.64 -19.98
CA PRO A 845 27.22 46.42 -18.53
C PRO A 845 27.25 47.75 -17.74
N GLU A 846 27.15 47.74 -16.40
CA GLU A 846 28.04 48.51 -15.49
C GLU A 846 28.01 47.91 -14.07
N ASP A 847 29.20 47.73 -13.51
CA ASP A 847 29.58 47.53 -12.11
C ASP A 847 30.59 48.68 -11.84
N PRO A 848 30.74 49.24 -10.62
CA PRO A 848 31.88 48.79 -9.82
C PRO A 848 31.82 48.96 -8.27
N ALA A 849 32.67 48.12 -7.64
CA ALA A 849 33.65 48.45 -6.57
C ALA A 849 33.33 48.23 -5.07
N HIS A 850 33.95 47.14 -4.56
CA HIS A 850 34.94 47.05 -3.45
C HIS A 850 34.75 47.79 -2.12
N ALA A 851 34.84 47.04 -1.00
CA ALA A 851 35.99 47.07 -0.06
C ALA A 851 35.85 46.06 1.11
N HIS A 852 36.93 45.31 1.39
CA HIS A 852 37.24 44.65 2.67
C HIS A 852 37.76 45.70 3.69
N PRO A 853 37.71 45.46 5.01
CA PRO A 853 38.85 44.84 5.74
C PRO A 853 38.39 43.95 6.94
N ALA A 854 39.03 42.81 7.20
CA ALA A 854 40.15 42.59 8.14
C ALA A 854 39.72 41.86 9.43
N ASP A 855 40.38 40.73 9.65
CA ASP A 855 40.50 39.98 10.90
C ASP A 855 41.66 40.58 11.72
N PRO A 856 41.59 40.58 13.07
CA PRO A 856 42.69 39.97 13.80
C PRO A 856 42.26 39.20 15.08
N ASP A 857 42.56 37.91 15.09
CA ASP A 857 43.52 37.21 15.97
C ASP A 857 43.43 37.31 17.52
N ARG A 858 43.77 36.16 18.16
CA ARG A 858 43.95 35.81 19.59
C ARG A 858 42.69 35.39 20.36
N GLY A 859 42.63 34.27 21.08
CA GLY A 859 43.64 33.27 21.47
C GLY A 859 43.25 32.66 22.83
N LEU A 860 43.73 31.44 23.10
CA LEU A 860 43.88 30.76 24.42
C LEU A 860 42.58 30.19 25.04
N SER A 861 42.38 28.86 25.08
CA SER A 861 42.86 27.89 26.09
C SER A 861 42.33 28.24 27.50
N GLU A 862 41.45 27.49 28.15
CA GLU A 862 41.63 26.13 28.70
C GLU A 862 40.30 25.58 29.29
N PRO A 863 40.24 24.30 29.72
CA PRO A 863 39.01 23.49 29.84
C PRO A 863 38.47 23.36 31.28
N VAL A 864 37.60 22.35 31.50
CA VAL A 864 37.22 21.65 32.76
C VAL A 864 35.80 22.00 33.28
N PRO A 865 35.00 21.07 33.89
CA PRO A 865 34.99 19.59 33.88
C PRO A 865 33.62 18.94 33.55
N ASP A 866 33.69 17.64 33.26
CA ASP A 866 32.61 16.66 33.44
C ASP A 866 32.08 16.62 34.88
N GLU A 867 30.77 16.50 35.04
CA GLU A 867 30.15 15.92 36.24
C GLU A 867 29.07 14.88 35.89
N PRO A 868 28.89 13.85 36.73
CA PRO A 868 28.44 12.52 36.32
C PRO A 868 26.92 12.34 36.35
N VAL A 869 26.44 11.51 35.42
CA VAL A 869 25.07 11.01 35.36
C VAL A 869 24.83 10.04 36.53
N ALA A 870 24.01 10.47 37.49
CA ALA A 870 23.53 9.62 38.58
C ALA A 870 22.53 8.58 38.03
N ALA A 871 22.89 7.31 38.21
CA ALA A 871 22.00 6.17 37.99
C ALA A 871 20.95 6.11 39.11
N THR A 872 19.68 6.30 38.76
CA THR A 872 18.56 6.04 39.66
C THR A 872 18.22 4.55 39.64
N HIS A 873 18.63 3.85 40.69
CA HIS A 873 18.06 2.57 41.08
C HIS A 873 16.58 2.74 41.42
N VAL A 874 15.71 1.96 40.78
CA VAL A 874 14.33 1.77 41.20
C VAL A 874 14.25 0.44 41.94
N GLU A 875 14.06 0.52 43.25
CA GLU A 875 13.71 -0.61 44.12
C GLU A 875 12.32 -1.14 43.75
N ILE A 876 12.24 -2.46 43.56
CA ILE A 876 11.01 -3.20 43.39
C ILE A 876 10.47 -3.51 44.78
N VAL A 877 9.34 -2.89 45.16
CA VAL A 877 8.58 -3.25 46.37
C VAL A 877 7.61 -4.40 46.01
N PRO A 878 7.64 -5.55 46.72
CA PRO A 878 6.70 -6.64 46.50
C PRO A 878 5.38 -6.38 47.24
N VAL A 879 4.25 -6.53 46.54
CA VAL A 879 2.92 -6.52 47.17
C VAL A 879 2.60 -7.94 47.67
N PRO A 880 2.09 -8.14 48.91
CA PRO A 880 1.94 -9.45 49.50
C PRO A 880 0.68 -10.19 49.07
N THR A 881 0.83 -11.51 48.99
CA THR A 881 -0.22 -12.53 48.90
C THR A 881 -1.11 -12.52 50.14
N GLY A 882 -2.42 -12.43 49.94
CA GLY A 882 -3.43 -12.55 51.01
C GLY A 882 -4.56 -13.49 50.59
N SER A 883 -4.49 -14.73 51.08
CA SER A 883 -5.58 -15.71 51.10
C SER A 883 -6.67 -15.28 52.08
N GLY A 884 -7.93 -15.34 51.68
CA GLY A 884 -9.07 -15.13 52.57
C GLY A 884 -10.33 -15.77 52.01
N ALA A 885 -10.65 -16.96 52.49
CA ALA A 885 -11.86 -17.70 52.18
C ALA A 885 -13.10 -16.99 52.76
N HIS A 886 -14.17 -16.91 51.99
CA HIS A 886 -15.53 -16.92 52.53
C HIS A 886 -16.49 -17.69 51.62
N GLU A 887 -17.14 -18.66 52.25
CA GLU A 887 -18.01 -19.68 51.69
C GLU A 887 -19.48 -19.22 51.73
N ARG A 888 -20.28 -19.76 50.78
CA ARG A 888 -21.77 -19.82 50.72
C ARG A 888 -22.47 -18.57 50.13
N LYS A 889 -23.45 -18.68 49.22
CA LYS A 889 -24.54 -19.66 49.10
C LYS A 889 -25.21 -19.62 47.71
N ARG A 890 -25.79 -20.75 47.35
CA ARG A 890 -26.58 -21.13 46.15
C ARG A 890 -27.67 -20.13 45.73
N GLY A 891 -27.96 -20.12 44.42
CA GLY A 891 -29.26 -19.73 43.85
C GLY A 891 -29.23 -19.69 42.33
N GLY A 892 -29.72 -20.75 41.67
CA GLY A 892 -29.87 -20.81 40.21
C GLY A 892 -31.24 -20.34 39.72
N ILE A 893 -31.47 -20.63 38.44
CA ILE A 893 -32.73 -20.65 37.67
C ILE A 893 -32.94 -19.46 36.72
N LEU A 894 -32.66 -19.76 35.44
CA LEU A 894 -33.56 -19.67 34.28
C LEU A 894 -34.58 -18.53 34.24
N GLY A 895 -34.48 -17.74 33.16
CA GLY A 895 -35.33 -16.58 32.91
C GLY A 895 -36.76 -16.88 32.49
N PHE A 896 -37.53 -15.81 32.27
CA PHE A 896 -38.64 -15.78 31.34
C PHE A 896 -39.06 -14.32 31.06
N PHE A 897 -38.96 -13.95 29.78
CA PHE A 897 -39.79 -13.02 29.01
C PHE A 897 -40.60 -11.87 29.67
N SER A 898 -40.27 -10.68 29.16
CA SER A 898 -41.17 -9.74 28.46
C SER A 898 -41.74 -8.53 29.20
N ARG A 899 -41.54 -7.38 28.52
CA ARG A 899 -42.53 -6.32 28.21
C ARG A 899 -43.15 -5.55 29.39
N LEU A 900 -42.79 -4.28 29.52
CA LEU A 900 -43.59 -3.14 29.05
C LEU A 900 -42.96 -1.79 29.50
N PHE A 901 -42.80 -0.89 28.53
CA PHE A 901 -43.20 0.53 28.55
C PHE A 901 -43.05 1.42 29.81
N ARG A 902 -42.51 2.63 29.52
CA ARG A 902 -42.52 3.92 30.28
C ARG A 902 -41.51 3.96 31.44
N LYS A 903 -40.51 4.84 31.45
CA LYS A 903 -40.39 6.22 30.95
C LYS A 903 -39.04 6.46 30.29
#